data_AF-A0A9P5Q0B4-F1
#
_entry.id   AF-A0A9P5Q0B4-F1
#
_cell.length_a   1.000
_cell.length_b   1.000
_cell.length_c   1.000
_cell.angle_alpha   90.00
_cell.angle_beta   90.00
_cell.angle_gamma   90.00
#
_symmetry.space_group_name_H-M   'P 1'
#
loop_
_entity.id
_entity.type
_entity.pdbx_description
1 polymer ?
#
loop_
_entity_poly.entity_id
_entity_poly.type
_entity_poly.pdbx_seq_one_letter_code
_entity_poly.pdbx_strand_id
1 'polypeptide(L)'
;MAQRNRLKELLEADYVDEMHMQAYAEALRNDEVPIPGALSPVPPGSPAISLHNGASSARVRKVSALSDFAPVNINLERVKRRKKKGATSSASRKHDWTFLLLRWPLLVFIFLFIAVEFGLYVFIRQIVNTKEWIFSWRGRKGVLRKRLRGAKTYQEWKDAAATLDRYLHFDDWKRVDEDAFYDWKLVRKVRRSLRTLREKKDARGCMGVLETCIRANFAGVESPRLYSETYLGTKDLIESYYDEQEKALEFLRESPDVTLDEKKRFFKGANTNYGISALCLSGGASFGYYHFGVVKAFFDAKGLLPRVITGTSAGGLIAALVCTRTNEELKLILVPELANRLTACEDPFKVWAQRAWKTGARFDSIAWARKCSFFTRGSMTFKEAYLRTGRVLNISVIPADRHSPTKLLNYLTAPDTIIWSALLASAAVPGILNPVPLMSKLRDGNIVPWNWGSKWKDGSLRVDIPVQALNLYFNVTHPVVSQVNPHVHLFFFAPRGSAGKPVAHRKGKGWRGNFLLSAAEQALKHELTKNFKVIRDLELLPQLLGQDWSSVFLQRFDGAVTIWPRTRFWDWFRILTDPDPSELERMMKVGQIVTFPKLHMIENRARIESQIFLGRQTVRRAAQNTGRQATLENTTLPARPLSIPPPTGTDQSLPVDMDAETAHAAGSRKSVRRRHHSSATGHLTPRSEGGRGISSSNNSSDRISIASTPNGRTDPMVNKVSNGDDFPSGYMSRLLARPFPSTLQLKENEMDEEGWSSESSFDDDLAAMDDYRRQPSHSSLPPIEDGDELGHDEWSG
;
A
#
# COMPACT_ATOMS: atom_id res chain seq x y z
N MET A 1 -5.78 22.27 -33.74
CA MET A 1 -7.05 21.55 -34.03
C MET A 1 -6.92 20.04 -33.86
N ALA A 2 -5.92 19.37 -34.45
CA ALA A 2 -5.74 17.91 -34.35
C ALA A 2 -5.74 17.34 -32.91
N GLN A 3 -5.02 17.96 -31.97
CA GLN A 3 -5.03 17.54 -30.56
C GLN A 3 -6.40 17.68 -29.89
N ARG A 4 -7.17 18.72 -30.24
CA ARG A 4 -8.51 18.93 -29.71
C ARG A 4 -9.51 17.90 -30.27
N ASN A 5 -9.34 17.50 -31.52
CA ASN A 5 -10.13 16.43 -32.13
C ASN A 5 -9.79 15.07 -31.50
N ARG A 6 -8.50 14.76 -31.29
CA ARG A 6 -8.06 13.54 -30.59
C ARG A 6 -8.53 13.51 -29.13
N LEU A 7 -8.57 14.66 -28.46
CA LEU A 7 -9.15 14.77 -27.12
C LEU A 7 -10.65 14.49 -27.13
N LYS A 8 -11.41 15.09 -28.05
CA LYS A 8 -12.84 14.82 -28.20
C LYS A 8 -13.09 13.35 -28.45
N GLU A 9 -12.36 12.74 -29.38
CA GLU A 9 -12.44 11.30 -29.66
C GLU A 9 -12.18 10.45 -28.41
N LEU A 10 -11.13 10.76 -27.63
CA LEU A 10 -10.82 10.05 -26.39
C LEU A 10 -11.88 10.23 -25.29
N LEU A 11 -12.52 11.40 -25.22
CA LEU A 11 -13.58 11.68 -24.26
C LEU A 11 -14.92 11.09 -24.72
N GLU A 12 -15.23 11.08 -26.01
CA GLU A 12 -16.48 10.62 -26.62
C GLU A 12 -16.51 9.09 -26.81
N ALA A 13 -15.34 8.43 -26.81
CA ALA A 13 -15.22 6.99 -26.96
C ALA A 13 -16.12 6.21 -25.99
N ASP A 14 -16.98 5.37 -26.56
CA ASP A 14 -17.76 4.39 -25.82
C ASP A 14 -17.02 3.05 -25.81
N TYR A 15 -16.82 2.52 -24.61
CA TYR A 15 -16.12 1.24 -24.38
C TYR A 15 -17.06 0.20 -23.75
N VAL A 16 -18.36 0.48 -23.66
CA VAL A 16 -19.34 -0.44 -23.09
C VAL A 16 -19.56 -1.60 -24.06
N ASP A 17 -19.46 -2.81 -23.51
CA ASP A 17 -19.82 -4.03 -24.22
C ASP A 17 -21.10 -4.59 -23.59
N GLU A 18 -22.17 -4.62 -24.37
CA GLU A 18 -23.51 -5.03 -23.90
C GLU A 18 -23.56 -6.49 -23.47
N MET A 19 -22.83 -7.38 -24.14
CA MET A 19 -22.80 -8.80 -23.78
C MET A 19 -22.15 -8.98 -22.40
N HIS A 20 -21.09 -8.22 -22.15
CA HIS A 20 -20.39 -8.21 -20.87
C HIS A 20 -21.26 -7.65 -19.73
N MET A 21 -22.05 -6.62 -20.00
CA MET A 21 -22.98 -6.04 -19.01
C MET A 21 -24.14 -6.99 -18.71
N GLN A 22 -24.65 -7.72 -19.70
CA GLN A 22 -25.69 -8.74 -19.51
C GLN A 22 -25.19 -9.91 -18.67
N ALA A 23 -24.00 -10.45 -18.97
CA ALA A 23 -23.37 -11.51 -18.18
C ALA A 23 -23.15 -11.07 -16.71
N TYR A 24 -22.81 -9.79 -16.49
CA TYR A 24 -22.70 -9.23 -15.15
C TYR A 24 -24.06 -9.11 -14.44
N ALA A 25 -25.10 -8.67 -15.15
CA ALA A 25 -26.46 -8.61 -14.61
C ALA A 25 -27.00 -10.01 -14.23
N GLU A 26 -26.64 -11.04 -15.00
CA GLU A 26 -26.92 -12.44 -14.64
C GLU A 26 -26.14 -12.87 -13.39
N ALA A 27 -24.85 -12.54 -13.31
CA ALA A 27 -24.04 -12.84 -12.14
C ALA A 27 -24.55 -12.15 -10.85
N LEU A 28 -25.11 -10.95 -10.96
CA LEU A 28 -25.73 -10.23 -9.85
C LEU A 28 -27.07 -10.84 -9.42
N ARG A 29 -27.85 -11.39 -10.36
CA ARG A 29 -29.15 -12.03 -10.09
C ARG A 29 -29.01 -13.45 -9.55
N ASN A 30 -27.96 -14.15 -9.94
CA ASN A 30 -27.67 -15.52 -9.52
C ASN A 30 -27.12 -15.58 -8.08
N ASP A 31 -27.88 -15.03 -7.12
CA ASP A 31 -27.68 -15.25 -5.68
C ASP A 31 -28.22 -16.61 -5.21
N GLU A 32 -29.21 -17.16 -5.92
CA GLU A 32 -29.91 -18.38 -5.53
C GLU A 32 -30.43 -19.14 -6.76
N VAL A 33 -29.64 -20.07 -7.30
CA VAL A 33 -30.21 -21.15 -8.12
C VAL A 33 -29.86 -22.47 -7.43
N PRO A 34 -30.81 -23.13 -6.74
CA PRO A 34 -30.72 -24.56 -6.56
C PRO A 34 -30.75 -25.15 -7.96
N ILE A 35 -29.73 -25.94 -8.30
CA ILE A 35 -29.69 -26.72 -9.52
C ILE A 35 -31.02 -27.50 -9.61
N PRO A 36 -31.89 -27.28 -10.61
CA PRO A 36 -33.05 -28.15 -10.82
C PRO A 36 -32.49 -29.50 -11.31
N GLY A 37 -32.51 -30.52 -10.45
CA GLY A 37 -31.99 -31.84 -10.81
C GLY A 37 -31.41 -32.70 -9.69
N ALA A 38 -31.71 -32.43 -8.41
CA ALA A 38 -31.36 -33.35 -7.33
C ALA A 38 -32.58 -34.21 -6.94
N LEU A 39 -32.93 -35.18 -7.79
CA LEU A 39 -33.70 -36.35 -7.33
C LEU A 39 -32.82 -37.08 -6.30
N SER A 40 -33.37 -37.30 -5.11
CA SER A 40 -32.80 -38.21 -4.11
C SER A 40 -32.66 -39.62 -4.71
N PRO A 41 -31.66 -40.43 -4.30
CA PRO A 41 -31.58 -41.81 -4.76
C PRO A 41 -32.76 -42.60 -4.17
N VAL A 42 -33.62 -43.11 -5.05
CA VAL A 42 -34.64 -44.12 -4.76
C VAL A 42 -33.94 -45.49 -4.63
N PRO A 43 -34.26 -46.32 -3.62
CA PRO A 43 -33.70 -47.66 -3.46
C PRO A 43 -34.14 -48.63 -4.59
N PRO A 44 -33.42 -49.74 -4.82
CA PRO A 44 -33.45 -50.46 -6.10
C PRO A 44 -34.72 -51.32 -6.24
N GLY A 45 -35.34 -51.26 -7.43
CA GLY A 45 -36.35 -52.21 -7.88
C GLY A 45 -37.45 -51.61 -8.75
N SER A 46 -37.20 -51.42 -10.06
CA SER A 46 -38.16 -51.46 -11.20
C SER A 46 -37.49 -50.94 -12.50
N PRO A 47 -37.94 -51.36 -13.70
CA PRO A 47 -37.09 -51.46 -14.90
C PRO A 47 -36.97 -50.18 -15.74
N ALA A 48 -35.93 -50.18 -16.59
CA ALA A 48 -35.42 -49.09 -17.41
C ALA A 48 -36.31 -48.67 -18.59
N ILE A 49 -36.24 -47.38 -18.95
CA ILE A 49 -36.43 -46.87 -20.31
C ILE A 49 -35.32 -45.84 -20.61
N SER A 50 -34.90 -45.82 -21.86
CA SER A 50 -33.58 -45.47 -22.37
C SER A 50 -33.56 -44.23 -23.30
N LEU A 51 -32.36 -43.62 -23.44
CA LEU A 51 -31.87 -42.63 -24.45
C LEU A 51 -32.40 -41.17 -24.32
N HIS A 52 -31.64 -40.07 -24.50
CA HIS A 52 -30.43 -39.82 -25.31
C HIS A 52 -29.70 -38.49 -24.95
N ASN A 53 -28.36 -38.50 -25.08
CA ASN A 53 -27.37 -37.48 -25.52
C ASN A 53 -27.35 -36.01 -25.07
N GLY A 54 -26.15 -35.57 -24.63
CA GLY A 54 -25.68 -34.18 -24.72
C GLY A 54 -24.52 -33.83 -23.76
N ALA A 55 -23.31 -33.66 -24.30
CA ALA A 55 -22.03 -33.49 -23.60
C ALA A 55 -22.00 -32.42 -22.48
N SER A 56 -21.47 -32.77 -21.30
CA SER A 56 -21.22 -31.83 -20.20
C SER A 56 -19.72 -31.61 -19.99
N SER A 57 -19.30 -30.36 -20.19
CA SER A 57 -18.07 -29.81 -19.65
C SER A 57 -18.17 -29.75 -18.13
N ALA A 58 -17.13 -30.22 -17.44
CA ALA A 58 -17.08 -30.38 -16.00
C ALA A 58 -17.27 -29.05 -15.25
N ARG A 59 -18.49 -28.79 -14.74
CA ARG A 59 -18.78 -27.74 -13.77
C ARG A 59 -18.30 -28.16 -12.39
N VAL A 60 -17.33 -27.42 -11.85
CA VAL A 60 -16.82 -27.58 -10.48
C VAL A 60 -17.91 -27.21 -9.47
N ARG A 61 -18.10 -28.06 -8.47
CA ARG A 61 -19.11 -27.99 -7.42
C ARG A 61 -18.81 -26.84 -6.44
N LYS A 62 -19.82 -26.00 -6.16
CA LYS A 62 -19.77 -24.94 -5.13
C LYS A 62 -19.65 -25.59 -3.74
N VAL A 63 -18.58 -25.30 -3.02
CA VAL A 63 -18.50 -25.52 -1.56
C VAL A 63 -18.65 -24.14 -0.94
N SER A 64 -19.87 -23.79 -0.53
CA SER A 64 -20.15 -22.59 0.26
C SER A 64 -20.56 -23.01 1.65
N ALA A 65 -19.84 -22.54 2.67
CA ALA A 65 -20.38 -22.52 4.03
C ALA A 65 -21.59 -21.59 4.03
N LEU A 66 -22.77 -22.11 4.40
CA LEU A 66 -23.96 -21.31 4.64
C LEU A 66 -23.61 -20.29 5.74
N SER A 67 -23.51 -19.02 5.35
CA SER A 67 -23.60 -17.91 6.27
C SER A 67 -25.06 -17.46 6.23
N ASP A 68 -25.77 -17.76 7.32
CA ASP A 68 -27.09 -17.21 7.58
C ASP A 68 -27.05 -15.68 7.66
N PHE A 69 -28.23 -15.09 7.49
CA PHE A 69 -28.64 -13.70 7.78
C PHE A 69 -28.84 -12.77 6.59
N ALA A 70 -30.11 -12.65 6.22
CA ALA A 70 -30.76 -11.39 5.85
C ALA A 70 -32.04 -11.24 6.70
N PRO A 71 -32.50 -10.01 6.96
CA PRO A 71 -33.93 -9.76 6.93
C PRO A 71 -34.20 -8.79 5.78
N VAL A 72 -34.69 -9.33 4.68
CA VAL A 72 -35.44 -8.54 3.70
C VAL A 72 -36.91 -8.75 4.05
N ASN A 73 -37.65 -7.66 4.26
CA ASN A 73 -39.09 -7.70 4.53
C ASN A 73 -39.82 -8.30 3.33
N ILE A 74 -40.10 -9.60 3.39
CA ILE A 74 -41.02 -10.27 2.49
C ILE A 74 -42.29 -10.53 3.30
N ASN A 75 -43.36 -9.80 2.98
CA ASN A 75 -44.69 -10.08 3.50
C ASN A 75 -45.14 -11.44 2.96
N LEU A 76 -45.14 -12.47 3.80
CA LEU A 76 -45.73 -13.77 3.50
C LEU A 76 -46.74 -14.13 4.59
N GLU A 77 -47.91 -14.54 4.11
CA GLU A 77 -49.11 -14.86 4.87
C GLU A 77 -48.88 -15.95 5.93
N ARG A 78 -49.66 -15.82 7.01
CA ARG A 78 -49.67 -16.66 8.20
C ARG A 78 -50.05 -18.11 7.85
N VAL A 79 -49.08 -19.02 7.95
CA VAL A 79 -49.35 -20.44 8.17
C VAL A 79 -48.77 -20.86 9.52
N LYS A 80 -49.66 -21.15 10.48
CA LYS A 80 -49.35 -21.65 11.82
C LYS A 80 -48.67 -23.04 11.72
N ARG A 81 -47.39 -23.14 12.05
CA ARG A 81 -46.73 -24.42 12.35
C ARG A 81 -46.04 -24.40 13.72
N ARG A 82 -46.37 -25.43 14.49
CA ARG A 82 -45.96 -25.74 15.88
C ARG A 82 -44.44 -25.61 16.08
N LYS A 83 -44.05 -24.86 17.12
CA LYS A 83 -42.69 -24.80 17.67
C LYS A 83 -42.25 -26.19 18.17
N LYS A 84 -41.25 -26.78 17.52
CA LYS A 84 -40.38 -27.79 18.12
C LYS A 84 -39.03 -27.11 18.39
N LYS A 85 -38.70 -26.93 19.67
CA LYS A 85 -37.38 -26.45 20.12
C LYS A 85 -36.35 -27.53 19.76
N GLY A 86 -35.59 -27.30 18.70
CA GLY A 86 -34.41 -28.09 18.32
C GLY A 86 -33.22 -27.14 18.25
N ALA A 87 -32.21 -27.43 19.06
CA ALA A 87 -31.02 -26.62 19.24
C ALA A 87 -30.13 -26.62 18.00
N THR A 88 -30.08 -25.50 17.30
CA THR A 88 -28.94 -25.08 16.46
C THR A 88 -28.94 -23.56 16.44
N SER A 89 -28.44 -22.94 17.50
CA SER A 89 -28.04 -21.53 17.46
C SER A 89 -26.53 -21.47 17.48
N SER A 90 -25.99 -20.92 16.41
CA SER A 90 -24.62 -20.44 16.27
C SER A 90 -24.11 -19.78 17.55
N ALA A 91 -22.81 -19.94 17.80
CA ALA A 91 -22.10 -19.30 18.91
C ALA A 91 -22.06 -17.76 18.73
N SER A 92 -23.17 -17.06 18.96
CA SER A 92 -23.13 -15.68 19.38
C SER A 92 -22.69 -15.70 20.84
N ARG A 93 -21.53 -15.12 21.18
CA ARG A 93 -21.20 -14.77 22.58
C ARG A 93 -22.45 -14.14 23.18
N LYS A 94 -23.06 -14.78 24.17
CA LYS A 94 -24.15 -14.17 24.94
C LYS A 94 -23.50 -12.97 25.62
N HIS A 95 -23.75 -11.77 25.11
CA HIS A 95 -23.25 -10.56 25.75
C HIS A 95 -23.79 -10.52 27.18
N ASP A 96 -22.90 -10.25 28.14
CA ASP A 96 -23.29 -10.13 29.54
C ASP A 96 -24.37 -9.06 29.69
N TRP A 97 -25.29 -9.26 30.64
CA TRP A 97 -26.36 -8.27 30.91
C TRP A 97 -25.76 -6.91 31.28
N THR A 98 -24.59 -6.91 31.93
CA THR A 98 -23.80 -5.70 32.22
C THR A 98 -23.39 -4.97 30.94
N PHE A 99 -22.94 -5.70 29.91
CA PHE A 99 -22.62 -5.14 28.61
C PHE A 99 -23.85 -4.51 27.96
N LEU A 100 -24.98 -5.22 27.92
CA LEU A 100 -26.20 -4.71 27.30
C LEU A 100 -26.73 -3.43 27.99
N LEU A 101 -26.66 -3.36 29.31
CA LEU A 101 -27.10 -2.21 30.11
C LEU A 101 -26.12 -1.02 30.01
N LEU A 102 -24.83 -1.26 30.19
CA LEU A 102 -23.81 -0.20 30.30
C LEU A 102 -23.27 0.27 28.96
N ARG A 103 -23.44 -0.51 27.88
CA ARG A 103 -22.91 -0.18 26.55
C ARG A 103 -23.36 1.20 26.08
N TRP A 104 -24.65 1.49 26.11
CA TRP A 104 -25.18 2.75 25.56
C TRP A 104 -24.80 3.97 26.41
N PRO A 105 -24.95 3.95 27.76
CA PRO A 105 -24.45 5.04 28.61
C PRO A 105 -22.95 5.27 28.45
N LEU A 106 -22.14 4.20 28.42
CA LEU A 106 -20.68 4.30 28.25
C LEU A 106 -20.32 4.87 26.87
N LEU A 107 -20.97 4.39 25.82
CA LEU A 107 -20.75 4.88 24.45
C LEU A 107 -21.09 6.38 24.34
N VAL A 108 -22.23 6.81 24.89
CA VAL A 108 -22.64 8.22 24.90
C VAL A 108 -21.65 9.07 25.69
N PHE A 109 -21.20 8.59 26.85
CA PHE A 109 -20.18 9.28 27.65
C PHE A 109 -18.86 9.44 26.89
N ILE A 110 -18.35 8.37 26.27
CA ILE A 110 -17.12 8.43 25.48
C ILE A 110 -17.30 9.36 24.26
N PHE A 111 -18.43 9.31 23.56
CA PHE A 111 -18.67 10.22 22.43
C PHE A 111 -18.76 11.68 22.84
N LEU A 112 -19.37 11.99 23.99
CA LEU A 112 -19.41 13.34 24.54
C LEU A 112 -17.99 13.83 24.87
N PHE A 113 -17.18 12.97 25.46
CA PHE A 113 -15.78 13.27 25.75
C PHE A 113 -14.96 13.51 24.46
N ILE A 114 -15.08 12.61 23.47
CA ILE A 114 -14.49 12.78 22.13
C ILE A 114 -14.94 14.10 21.48
N ALA A 115 -16.21 14.47 21.60
CA ALA A 115 -16.73 15.71 21.01
C ALA A 115 -16.09 16.95 21.64
N VAL A 116 -15.91 16.97 22.96
CA VAL A 116 -15.22 18.06 23.68
C VAL A 116 -13.75 18.12 23.29
N GLU A 117 -13.04 17.00 23.32
CA GLU A 117 -11.63 16.90 22.91
C GLU A 117 -11.43 17.34 21.46
N PHE A 118 -12.32 16.91 20.57
CA PHE A 118 -12.30 17.30 19.16
C PHE A 118 -12.55 18.80 18.99
N GLY A 119 -13.50 19.36 19.74
CA GLY A 119 -13.75 20.81 19.77
C GLY A 119 -12.50 21.60 20.20
N LEU A 120 -11.84 21.16 21.27
CA LEU A 120 -10.60 21.76 21.77
C LEU A 120 -9.45 21.62 20.76
N TYR A 121 -9.34 20.45 20.13
CA TYR A 121 -8.37 20.18 19.07
C TYR A 121 -8.54 21.15 17.88
N VAL A 122 -9.78 21.31 17.39
CA VAL A 122 -10.08 22.24 16.30
C VAL A 122 -9.78 23.68 16.73
N PHE A 123 -10.13 24.06 17.95
CA PHE A 123 -9.85 25.40 18.49
C PHE A 123 -8.34 25.71 18.50
N ILE A 124 -7.52 24.82 19.05
CA ILE A 124 -6.05 24.96 19.05
C ILE A 124 -5.50 25.06 17.62
N ARG A 125 -6.02 24.24 16.69
CA ARG A 125 -5.65 24.31 15.27
C ARG A 125 -5.97 25.67 14.65
N GLN A 126 -7.11 26.28 14.97
CA GLN A 126 -7.44 27.63 14.48
C GLN A 126 -6.50 28.69 15.07
N ILE A 127 -6.12 28.59 16.34
CA ILE A 127 -5.13 29.49 16.96
C ILE A 127 -3.79 29.39 16.22
N VAL A 128 -3.27 28.17 16.01
CA VAL A 128 -2.01 27.96 15.30
C VAL A 128 -2.09 28.50 13.87
N ASN A 129 -3.15 28.19 13.13
CA ASN A 129 -3.35 28.68 11.76
C ASN A 129 -3.41 30.22 11.70
N THR A 130 -4.13 30.85 12.63
CA THR A 130 -4.27 32.31 12.71
C THR A 130 -2.93 32.96 13.00
N LYS A 131 -2.21 32.45 14.02
CA LYS A 131 -0.87 32.92 14.37
C LYS A 131 0.09 32.79 13.19
N GLU A 132 0.11 31.63 12.55
CA GLU A 132 0.93 31.44 11.35
C GLU A 132 0.55 32.42 10.26
N TRP A 133 -0.73 32.61 9.97
CA TRP A 133 -1.18 33.54 8.94
C TRP A 133 -0.67 34.96 9.20
N ILE A 134 -0.78 35.44 10.44
CA ILE A 134 -0.29 36.76 10.85
C ILE A 134 1.23 36.91 10.63
N PHE A 135 2.04 35.91 11.02
CA PHE A 135 3.50 35.98 10.86
C PHE A 135 3.99 35.66 9.44
N SER A 136 3.22 34.89 8.68
CA SER A 136 3.66 34.33 7.41
C SER A 136 3.34 35.21 6.19
N TRP A 137 2.35 36.09 6.27
CA TRP A 137 1.85 36.85 5.11
C TRP A 137 2.23 38.33 5.09
N ARG A 138 3.06 38.80 6.01
CA ARG A 138 3.50 40.20 6.07
C ARG A 138 4.65 40.50 5.09
N GLY A 139 4.61 41.68 4.47
CA GLY A 139 5.68 42.24 3.64
C GLY A 139 6.08 41.37 2.44
N ARG A 140 7.38 41.44 2.09
CA ARG A 140 7.96 40.71 0.94
C ARG A 140 7.82 39.18 1.04
N LYS A 141 7.83 38.63 2.26
CA LYS A 141 7.59 37.19 2.55
C LYS A 141 6.20 36.73 2.07
N GLY A 142 5.18 37.56 2.27
CA GLY A 142 3.82 37.30 1.80
C GLY A 142 3.71 37.28 0.28
N VAL A 143 4.37 38.21 -0.41
CA VAL A 143 4.39 38.30 -1.88
C VAL A 143 5.06 37.07 -2.50
N LEU A 144 6.22 36.65 -2.00
CA LEU A 144 6.91 35.45 -2.48
C LEU A 144 6.10 34.17 -2.25
N ARG A 145 5.38 34.07 -1.12
CA ARG A 145 4.47 32.95 -0.85
C ARG A 145 3.23 32.96 -1.74
N LYS A 146 2.70 34.14 -2.10
CA LYS A 146 1.64 34.27 -3.11
C LYS A 146 2.13 33.76 -4.47
N ARG A 147 3.35 34.13 -4.88
CA ARG A 147 3.96 33.62 -6.12
C ARG A 147 4.12 32.09 -6.09
N LEU A 148 4.63 31.54 -4.98
CA LEU A 148 4.76 30.09 -4.79
C LEU A 148 3.41 29.34 -4.89
N ARG A 149 2.32 29.91 -4.32
CA ARG A 149 0.96 29.34 -4.42
C ARG A 149 0.31 29.57 -5.77
N GLY A 150 0.76 30.57 -6.53
CA GLY A 150 0.26 30.92 -7.86
C GLY A 150 0.89 30.12 -9.00
N ALA A 151 1.98 29.41 -8.73
CA ALA A 151 2.69 28.59 -9.72
C ALA A 151 1.75 27.57 -10.39
N LYS A 152 1.81 27.51 -11.72
CA LYS A 152 1.02 26.58 -12.54
C LYS A 152 1.80 25.34 -12.91
N THR A 153 3.12 25.47 -13.06
CA THR A 153 4.02 24.36 -13.40
C THR A 153 4.97 24.04 -12.25
N TYR A 154 5.52 22.83 -12.26
CA TYR A 154 6.52 22.44 -11.26
C TYR A 154 7.79 23.28 -11.36
N GLN A 155 8.19 23.68 -12.57
CA GLN A 155 9.37 24.54 -12.78
C GLN A 155 9.16 25.95 -12.19
N GLU A 156 8.02 26.58 -12.48
CA GLU A 156 7.66 27.87 -11.86
C GLU A 156 7.65 27.78 -10.33
N TRP A 157 7.19 26.65 -9.80
CA TRP A 157 7.18 26.38 -8.37
C TRP A 157 8.61 26.23 -7.82
N LYS A 158 9.51 25.49 -8.50
CA LYS A 158 10.94 25.36 -8.15
C LYS A 158 11.61 26.73 -8.11
N ASP A 159 11.41 27.58 -9.12
CA ASP A 159 12.02 28.91 -9.20
C ASP A 159 11.52 29.83 -8.08
N ALA A 160 10.21 29.79 -7.79
CA ALA A 160 9.62 30.53 -6.69
C ALA A 160 10.11 30.03 -5.31
N ALA A 161 10.27 28.71 -5.15
CA ALA A 161 10.78 28.10 -3.93
C ALA A 161 12.24 28.47 -3.68
N ALA A 162 13.11 28.38 -4.71
CA ALA A 162 14.51 28.77 -4.63
C ALA A 162 14.69 30.26 -4.33
N THR A 163 13.81 31.12 -4.86
CA THR A 163 13.81 32.55 -4.53
C THR A 163 13.41 32.79 -3.07
N LEU A 164 12.47 32.00 -2.55
CA LEU A 164 12.01 32.11 -1.16
C LEU A 164 13.04 31.56 -0.16
N ASP A 165 13.72 30.46 -0.50
CA ASP A 165 14.82 29.89 0.28
C ASP A 165 15.98 30.89 0.42
N ARG A 166 16.41 31.51 -0.70
CA ARG A 166 17.43 32.58 -0.70
C ARG A 166 17.03 33.76 0.17
N TYR A 167 15.79 34.22 0.06
CA TYR A 167 15.29 35.36 0.85
C TYR A 167 15.22 35.05 2.36
N LEU A 168 14.97 33.79 2.74
CA LEU A 168 14.87 33.38 4.14
C LEU A 168 16.18 32.83 4.71
N HIS A 169 17.26 32.83 3.92
CA HIS A 169 18.58 32.31 4.28
C HIS A 169 18.54 30.82 4.65
N PHE A 170 17.71 30.04 3.95
CA PHE A 170 17.66 28.59 4.11
C PHE A 170 18.79 27.86 3.38
N ASP A 171 19.38 28.50 2.36
CA ASP A 171 20.54 27.93 1.67
C ASP A 171 21.78 27.85 2.57
N ASP A 172 21.91 28.73 3.56
CA ASP A 172 23.00 28.65 4.55
C ASP A 172 22.92 27.34 5.35
N TRP A 173 21.70 26.85 5.66
CA TRP A 173 21.52 25.56 6.31
C TRP A 173 21.85 24.38 5.39
N LYS A 174 21.63 24.50 4.08
CA LYS A 174 21.95 23.44 3.11
C LYS A 174 23.46 23.19 3.00
N ARG A 175 24.25 24.26 3.12
CA ARG A 175 25.72 24.25 3.06
C ARG A 175 26.38 23.61 4.29
N VAL A 176 25.69 23.65 5.44
CA VAL A 176 26.20 23.03 6.66
C VAL A 176 25.86 21.54 6.61
N ASP A 177 26.87 20.70 6.44
CA ASP A 177 26.69 19.25 6.36
C ASP A 177 26.07 18.67 7.64
N GLU A 178 26.44 19.17 8.82
CA GLU A 178 26.05 18.58 10.09
C GLU A 178 24.54 18.70 10.37
N ASP A 179 23.92 17.57 10.74
CA ASP A 179 22.54 17.49 11.21
C ASP A 179 22.34 16.21 12.04
N ALA A 180 21.37 16.21 12.95
CA ALA A 180 21.09 15.07 13.83
C ALA A 180 20.25 13.97 13.15
N PHE A 181 19.61 14.28 12.02
CA PHE A 181 18.68 13.37 11.36
C PHE A 181 19.32 12.43 10.32
N TYR A 182 20.64 12.50 10.13
CA TYR A 182 21.40 11.60 9.26
C TYR A 182 22.89 11.52 9.66
N ASP A 183 23.56 10.42 9.31
CA ASP A 183 24.99 10.26 9.54
C ASP A 183 25.78 10.92 8.40
N TRP A 184 26.05 12.21 8.58
CA TRP A 184 26.79 13.02 7.61
C TRP A 184 28.24 12.55 7.42
N LYS A 185 28.88 11.96 8.46
CA LYS A 185 30.27 11.48 8.38
C LYS A 185 30.35 10.28 7.44
N LEU A 186 29.43 9.33 7.62
CA LEU A 186 29.33 8.16 6.76
C LEU A 186 29.00 8.54 5.31
N VAL A 187 28.01 9.42 5.09
CA VAL A 187 27.64 9.88 3.74
C VAL A 187 28.83 10.55 3.05
N ARG A 188 29.55 11.43 3.76
CA ARG A 188 30.74 12.10 3.22
C ARG A 188 31.85 11.10 2.86
N LYS A 189 32.09 10.09 3.71
CA LYS A 189 33.07 9.03 3.46
C LYS A 189 32.70 8.23 2.21
N VAL A 190 31.46 7.73 2.13
CA VAL A 190 30.99 6.95 0.98
C VAL A 190 31.07 7.76 -0.32
N ARG A 191 30.62 9.03 -0.32
CA ARG A 191 30.72 9.90 -1.49
C ARG A 191 32.16 10.07 -1.97
N ARG A 192 33.10 10.32 -1.05
CA ARG A 192 34.53 10.44 -1.37
C ARG A 192 35.07 9.12 -1.96
N SER A 193 34.77 7.99 -1.34
CA SER A 193 35.20 6.67 -1.82
C SER A 193 34.67 6.37 -3.23
N LEU A 194 33.38 6.58 -3.49
CA LEU A 194 32.79 6.38 -4.82
C LEU A 194 33.47 7.26 -5.87
N ARG A 195 33.66 8.55 -5.55
CA ARG A 195 34.32 9.49 -6.45
C ARG A 195 35.76 9.07 -6.77
N THR A 196 36.56 8.75 -5.75
CA THR A 196 37.96 8.35 -5.93
C THR A 196 38.09 7.05 -6.72
N LEU A 197 37.23 6.05 -6.46
CA LEU A 197 37.25 4.78 -7.18
C LEU A 197 36.83 4.98 -8.66
N ARG A 198 35.84 5.83 -8.91
CA ARG A 198 35.41 6.18 -10.28
C ARG A 198 36.49 6.94 -11.04
N GLU A 199 37.16 7.90 -10.41
CA GLU A 199 38.28 8.65 -11.00
C GLU A 199 39.48 7.73 -11.32
N LYS A 200 39.75 6.73 -10.47
CA LYS A 200 40.74 5.67 -10.71
C LYS A 200 40.27 4.60 -11.73
N LYS A 201 39.04 4.70 -12.24
CA LYS A 201 38.38 3.72 -13.11
C LYS A 201 38.30 2.30 -12.52
N ASP A 202 38.29 2.18 -11.20
CA ASP A 202 38.12 0.89 -10.53
C ASP A 202 36.64 0.53 -10.39
N ALA A 203 36.13 -0.19 -11.40
CA ALA A 203 34.72 -0.60 -11.44
C ALA A 203 34.36 -1.65 -10.37
N ARG A 204 35.28 -2.57 -10.02
CA ARG A 204 35.03 -3.60 -8.99
C ARG A 204 34.99 -2.99 -7.60
N GLY A 205 35.91 -2.08 -7.29
CA GLY A 205 35.89 -1.31 -6.05
C GLY A 205 34.62 -0.47 -5.93
N CYS A 206 34.22 0.23 -7.01
CA CYS A 206 32.96 0.98 -7.06
C CYS A 206 31.75 0.07 -6.74
N MET A 207 31.70 -1.11 -7.37
CA MET A 207 30.63 -2.09 -7.16
C MET A 207 30.52 -2.50 -5.68
N GLY A 208 31.62 -2.82 -5.02
CA GLY A 208 31.62 -3.22 -3.61
C GLY A 208 31.09 -2.13 -2.66
N VAL A 209 31.43 -0.86 -2.93
CA VAL A 209 30.89 0.27 -2.14
C VAL A 209 29.39 0.44 -2.42
N LEU A 210 28.97 0.36 -3.68
CA LEU A 210 27.57 0.49 -4.08
C LEU A 210 26.68 -0.61 -3.47
N GLU A 211 27.16 -1.86 -3.40
CA GLU A 211 26.44 -2.97 -2.75
C GLU A 211 26.12 -2.70 -1.28
N THR A 212 26.97 -1.93 -0.62
CA THR A 212 26.79 -1.57 0.79
C THR A 212 25.85 -0.37 0.96
N CYS A 213 25.97 0.66 0.10
CA CYS A 213 25.24 1.91 0.28
C CYS A 213 23.86 1.96 -0.40
N ILE A 214 23.60 1.11 -1.40
CA ILE A 214 22.29 1.04 -2.07
C ILE A 214 21.33 0.22 -1.18
N ARG A 215 20.76 0.89 -0.19
CA ARG A 215 19.77 0.35 0.75
C ARG A 215 18.70 1.39 1.04
N ALA A 216 17.51 0.95 1.40
CA ALA A 216 16.44 1.85 1.83
C ALA A 216 16.89 2.70 3.03
N ASN A 217 16.80 4.03 2.90
CA ASN A 217 17.16 5.01 3.93
C ASN A 217 18.59 4.84 4.52
N PHE A 218 19.58 4.53 3.68
CA PHE A 218 20.98 4.44 4.10
C PHE A 218 21.43 5.71 4.84
N ALA A 219 22.04 5.55 6.00
CA ALA A 219 22.53 6.66 6.84
C ALA A 219 21.46 7.71 7.22
N GLY A 220 20.16 7.46 7.03
CA GLY A 220 19.09 8.41 7.35
C GLY A 220 18.84 9.50 6.30
N VAL A 221 19.41 9.38 5.08
CA VAL A 221 19.31 10.42 4.04
C VAL A 221 17.89 10.68 3.52
N GLU A 222 16.95 9.75 3.74
CA GLU A 222 15.54 9.88 3.33
C GLU A 222 14.66 10.45 4.45
N SER A 223 15.25 10.92 5.56
CA SER A 223 14.50 11.47 6.69
C SER A 223 13.61 12.66 6.27
N PRO A 224 12.27 12.61 6.46
CA PRO A 224 11.37 13.69 6.10
C PRO A 224 11.66 15.01 6.81
N ARG A 225 12.41 14.96 7.94
CA ARG A 225 12.82 16.14 8.70
C ARG A 225 13.79 17.02 7.93
N LEU A 226 14.75 16.42 7.24
CA LEU A 226 15.75 17.16 6.45
C LEU A 226 15.08 17.93 5.30
N TYR A 227 14.12 17.29 4.62
CA TYR A 227 13.34 17.94 3.56
C TYR A 227 12.34 18.98 4.09
N SER A 228 12.09 19.03 5.41
CA SER A 228 11.14 19.97 6.00
C SER A 228 11.74 21.33 6.36
N GLU A 229 13.07 21.48 6.37
CA GLU A 229 13.74 22.74 6.76
C GLU A 229 13.74 23.79 5.63
N THR A 230 13.60 23.37 4.37
CA THR A 230 13.65 24.25 3.19
C THR A 230 12.42 24.06 2.30
N TYR A 231 12.16 25.00 1.39
CA TYR A 231 11.09 24.82 0.40
C TYR A 231 11.53 23.90 -0.73
N LEU A 232 12.78 23.97 -1.18
CA LEU A 232 13.31 23.13 -2.25
C LEU A 232 14.63 22.47 -1.84
N GLY A 233 14.70 21.15 -1.94
CA GLY A 233 15.92 20.39 -1.68
C GLY A 233 16.13 20.01 -0.21
N THR A 234 17.32 19.47 0.04
CA THR A 234 17.84 19.17 1.38
C THR A 234 19.27 19.69 1.49
N LYS A 235 20.12 19.07 2.32
CA LYS A 235 21.55 19.36 2.46
C LYS A 235 22.31 19.14 1.14
N ASP A 236 23.27 20.01 0.84
CA ASP A 236 24.12 19.91 -0.36
C ASP A 236 24.95 18.60 -0.36
N LEU A 237 25.34 18.10 0.83
CA LEU A 237 26.00 16.81 0.98
C LEU A 237 25.12 15.64 0.51
N ILE A 238 23.81 15.68 0.79
CA ILE A 238 22.87 14.62 0.41
C ILE A 238 22.60 14.68 -1.09
N GLU A 239 22.38 15.88 -1.65
CA GLU A 239 22.20 16.06 -3.09
C GLU A 239 23.44 15.57 -3.87
N SER A 240 24.64 16.00 -3.45
CA SER A 240 25.90 15.55 -4.07
C SER A 240 26.20 14.05 -3.88
N TYR A 241 25.66 13.43 -2.82
CA TYR A 241 25.75 11.99 -2.62
C TYR A 241 24.88 11.24 -3.63
N TYR A 242 23.63 11.66 -3.84
CA TYR A 242 22.78 11.07 -4.88
C TYR A 242 23.35 11.26 -6.28
N ASP A 243 23.90 12.44 -6.58
CA ASP A 243 24.55 12.71 -7.87
C ASP A 243 25.76 11.79 -8.11
N GLU A 244 26.58 11.52 -7.08
CA GLU A 244 27.72 10.61 -7.21
C GLU A 244 27.28 9.14 -7.31
N GLN A 245 26.23 8.74 -6.60
CA GLN A 245 25.65 7.40 -6.76
C GLN A 245 25.12 7.16 -8.16
N GLU A 246 24.41 8.13 -8.73
CA GLU A 246 23.91 8.07 -10.10
C GLU A 246 25.07 7.88 -11.10
N LYS A 247 26.10 8.72 -10.99
CA LYS A 247 27.31 8.62 -11.84
C LYS A 247 28.05 7.29 -11.66
N ALA A 248 28.14 6.78 -10.43
CA ALA A 248 28.81 5.52 -10.15
C ALA A 248 28.02 4.32 -10.72
N LEU A 249 26.68 4.34 -10.65
CA LEU A 249 25.82 3.32 -11.25
C LEU A 249 25.89 3.34 -12.79
N GLU A 250 25.94 4.53 -13.38
CA GLU A 250 26.14 4.70 -14.82
C GLU A 250 27.51 4.19 -15.26
N PHE A 251 28.58 4.56 -14.54
CA PHE A 251 29.93 4.07 -14.77
C PHE A 251 30.01 2.53 -14.70
N LEU A 252 29.39 1.91 -13.68
CA LEU A 252 29.36 0.45 -13.55
C LEU A 252 28.58 -0.22 -14.68
N ARG A 253 27.49 0.40 -15.15
CA ARG A 253 26.70 -0.10 -16.28
C ARG A 253 27.55 -0.15 -17.55
N GLU A 254 28.35 0.88 -17.79
CA GLU A 254 29.13 1.08 -19.03
C GLU A 254 30.52 0.43 -19.02
N SER A 255 31.12 0.21 -17.84
CA SER A 255 32.48 -0.34 -17.72
C SER A 255 32.58 -1.75 -18.33
N PRO A 256 33.58 -2.02 -19.20
CA PRO A 256 33.83 -3.36 -19.73
C PRO A 256 34.52 -4.29 -18.73
N ASP A 257 35.08 -3.74 -17.64
CA ASP A 257 35.94 -4.47 -16.69
C ASP A 257 35.17 -5.47 -15.82
N VAL A 258 33.85 -5.28 -15.72
CA VAL A 258 32.93 -6.13 -14.96
C VAL A 258 32.13 -6.99 -15.92
N THR A 259 32.14 -8.30 -15.66
CA THR A 259 31.44 -9.27 -16.51
C THR A 259 29.92 -9.06 -16.47
N LEU A 260 29.24 -9.53 -17.51
CA LEU A 260 27.78 -9.39 -17.60
C LEU A 260 27.05 -10.12 -16.45
N ASP A 261 27.59 -11.25 -15.98
CA ASP A 261 27.02 -12.01 -14.87
C ASP A 261 27.22 -11.30 -13.51
N GLU A 262 28.38 -10.68 -13.28
CA GLU A 262 28.61 -9.83 -12.11
C GLU A 262 27.64 -8.65 -12.09
N LYS A 263 27.50 -7.94 -13.23
CA LYS A 263 26.51 -6.85 -13.36
C LYS A 263 25.09 -7.33 -13.10
N LYS A 264 24.72 -8.51 -13.62
CA LYS A 264 23.40 -9.11 -13.38
C LYS A 264 23.14 -9.35 -11.90
N ARG A 265 24.11 -9.93 -11.19
CA ARG A 265 24.01 -10.19 -9.75
C ARG A 265 23.91 -8.88 -8.97
N PHE A 266 24.77 -7.92 -9.28
CA PHE A 266 24.77 -6.59 -8.67
C PHE A 266 23.42 -5.89 -8.84
N PHE A 267 22.94 -5.67 -10.07
CA PHE A 267 21.70 -4.92 -10.30
C PHE A 267 20.46 -5.64 -9.77
N LYS A 268 20.47 -6.98 -9.71
CA LYS A 268 19.43 -7.75 -9.02
C LYS A 268 19.47 -7.50 -7.51
N GLY A 269 20.64 -7.59 -6.89
CA GLY A 269 20.83 -7.32 -5.46
C GLY A 269 20.48 -5.88 -5.08
N ALA A 270 20.95 -4.90 -5.85
CA ALA A 270 20.64 -3.49 -5.69
C ALA A 270 19.14 -3.21 -5.74
N ASN A 271 18.41 -3.81 -6.68
CA ASN A 271 16.95 -3.68 -6.76
C ASN A 271 16.24 -4.29 -5.54
N THR A 272 16.72 -5.42 -5.02
CA THR A 272 16.16 -6.05 -3.82
C THR A 272 16.42 -5.19 -2.57
N ASN A 273 17.64 -4.69 -2.40
CA ASN A 273 18.05 -3.92 -1.21
C ASN A 273 17.47 -2.50 -1.19
N TYR A 274 17.40 -1.85 -2.35
CA TYR A 274 16.83 -0.51 -2.46
C TYR A 274 15.30 -0.55 -2.41
N GLY A 275 14.69 -1.52 -3.10
CA GLY A 275 13.26 -1.59 -3.37
C GLY A 275 12.79 -0.51 -4.34
N ILE A 276 11.48 -0.48 -4.58
CA ILE A 276 10.87 0.45 -5.53
C ILE A 276 9.83 1.36 -4.87
N SER A 277 9.48 2.43 -5.57
CA SER A 277 8.45 3.38 -5.14
C SER A 277 7.07 2.97 -5.67
N ALA A 278 6.02 3.24 -4.90
CA ALA A 278 4.64 3.04 -5.34
C ALA A 278 3.78 4.27 -5.07
N LEU A 279 2.84 4.58 -5.97
CA LEU A 279 1.83 5.61 -5.75
C LEU A 279 0.54 4.98 -5.22
N CYS A 280 0.16 5.35 -4.01
CA CYS A 280 -1.03 4.83 -3.33
C CYS A 280 -2.14 5.90 -3.30
N LEU A 281 -3.25 5.63 -3.99
CA LEU A 281 -4.40 6.53 -4.08
C LEU A 281 -5.54 6.04 -3.18
N SER A 282 -5.75 6.72 -2.07
CA SER A 282 -6.78 6.35 -1.08
C SER A 282 -8.21 6.69 -1.51
N GLY A 283 -9.20 6.03 -0.89
CA GLY A 283 -10.62 6.18 -1.19
C GLY A 283 -11.37 7.25 -0.36
N GLY A 284 -11.66 8.42 -0.94
CA GLY A 284 -12.32 9.54 -0.24
C GLY A 284 -13.62 10.05 -0.85
N ALA A 285 -14.42 9.21 -1.50
CA ALA A 285 -15.58 9.64 -2.32
C ALA A 285 -15.16 10.75 -3.32
N SER A 286 -15.91 11.86 -3.45
CA SER A 286 -15.54 12.95 -4.38
C SER A 286 -14.18 13.59 -4.05
N PHE A 287 -13.66 13.48 -2.82
CA PHE A 287 -12.29 13.97 -2.53
C PHE A 287 -11.24 13.17 -3.30
N GLY A 288 -11.58 11.98 -3.81
CA GLY A 288 -10.75 11.23 -4.75
C GLY A 288 -10.39 12.02 -6.01
N TYR A 289 -11.18 13.02 -6.42
CA TYR A 289 -10.85 13.83 -7.61
C TYR A 289 -9.63 14.75 -7.41
N TYR A 290 -9.20 15.00 -6.16
CA TYR A 290 -7.90 15.64 -5.91
C TYR A 290 -6.73 14.82 -6.46
N HIS A 291 -6.87 13.49 -6.58
CA HIS A 291 -5.84 12.60 -7.11
C HIS A 291 -5.48 12.91 -8.57
N PHE A 292 -6.40 13.45 -9.36
CA PHE A 292 -6.09 13.89 -10.73
C PHE A 292 -4.97 14.93 -10.75
N GLY A 293 -4.97 15.85 -9.79
CA GLY A 293 -3.90 16.83 -9.63
C GLY A 293 -2.58 16.21 -9.18
N VAL A 294 -2.63 15.22 -8.28
CA VAL A 294 -1.45 14.51 -7.80
C VAL A 294 -0.80 13.73 -8.93
N VAL A 295 -1.58 12.91 -9.64
CA VAL A 295 -1.13 12.16 -10.82
C VAL A 295 -0.57 13.10 -11.88
N LYS A 296 -1.27 14.20 -12.17
CA LYS A 296 -0.80 15.19 -13.15
C LYS A 296 0.53 15.82 -12.74
N ALA A 297 0.76 16.11 -11.46
CA ALA A 297 2.04 16.62 -10.99
C ALA A 297 3.18 15.58 -11.17
N PHE A 298 2.95 14.31 -10.86
CA PHE A 298 3.93 13.24 -11.11
C PHE A 298 4.20 13.03 -12.60
N PHE A 299 3.15 13.08 -13.41
CA PHE A 299 3.23 12.89 -14.86
C PHE A 299 3.99 14.05 -15.54
N ASP A 300 3.64 15.30 -15.19
CA ASP A 300 4.25 16.51 -15.75
C ASP A 300 5.72 16.65 -15.34
N ALA A 301 6.11 16.14 -14.16
CA ALA A 301 7.47 16.21 -13.65
C ALA A 301 8.47 15.24 -14.32
N LYS A 302 8.06 14.52 -15.38
CA LYS A 302 8.84 13.59 -16.22
C LYS A 302 9.67 12.54 -15.44
N GLY A 303 9.28 11.27 -15.56
CA GLY A 303 10.03 10.16 -14.95
C GLY A 303 9.80 9.97 -13.45
N LEU A 304 8.92 10.77 -12.83
CA LEU A 304 8.59 10.65 -11.41
C LEU A 304 7.33 9.84 -11.11
N LEU A 305 6.49 9.53 -12.10
CA LEU A 305 5.30 8.70 -11.90
C LEU A 305 5.72 7.25 -11.62
N PRO A 306 5.47 6.70 -10.42
CA PRO A 306 5.87 5.34 -10.09
C PRO A 306 5.16 4.32 -10.98
N ARG A 307 5.87 3.22 -11.29
CA ARG A 307 5.31 2.13 -12.11
C ARG A 307 4.25 1.32 -11.38
N VAL A 308 4.39 1.19 -10.06
CA VAL A 308 3.41 0.51 -9.20
C VAL A 308 2.42 1.53 -8.68
N ILE A 309 1.15 1.36 -9.05
CA ILE A 309 0.06 2.23 -8.63
C ILE A 309 -1.00 1.37 -7.96
N THR A 310 -1.37 1.74 -6.73
CA THR A 310 -2.49 1.13 -6.02
C THR A 310 -3.60 2.14 -5.82
N GLY A 311 -4.83 1.68 -5.87
CA GLY A 311 -5.98 2.52 -5.57
C GLY A 311 -7.11 1.77 -4.91
N THR A 312 -7.85 2.48 -4.06
CA THR A 312 -9.01 1.95 -3.33
C THR A 312 -10.20 2.86 -3.54
N SER A 313 -11.39 2.29 -3.79
CA SER A 313 -12.62 3.04 -4.08
C SER A 313 -12.40 4.13 -5.14
N ALA A 314 -12.71 5.40 -4.86
CA ALA A 314 -12.46 6.52 -5.77
C ALA A 314 -10.99 6.61 -6.25
N GLY A 315 -10.00 6.33 -5.38
CA GLY A 315 -8.59 6.27 -5.78
C GLY A 315 -8.28 5.15 -6.77
N GLY A 316 -9.01 4.03 -6.69
CA GLY A 316 -8.97 2.93 -7.66
C GLY A 316 -9.40 3.37 -9.06
N LEU A 317 -10.45 4.20 -9.16
CA LEU A 317 -10.93 4.74 -10.43
C LEU A 317 -9.85 5.54 -11.15
N ILE A 318 -9.17 6.45 -10.43
CA ILE A 318 -8.07 7.24 -10.97
C ILE A 318 -6.87 6.34 -11.30
N ALA A 319 -6.51 5.40 -10.42
CA ALA A 319 -5.42 4.45 -10.67
C ALA A 319 -5.67 3.63 -11.96
N ALA A 320 -6.89 3.15 -12.17
CA ALA A 320 -7.28 2.42 -13.37
C ALA A 320 -7.17 3.31 -14.62
N LEU A 321 -7.64 4.56 -14.58
CA LEU A 321 -7.49 5.50 -15.69
C LEU A 321 -6.02 5.64 -16.12
N VAL A 322 -5.11 5.76 -15.15
CA VAL A 322 -3.68 5.92 -15.37
C VAL A 322 -3.02 4.64 -15.89
N CYS A 323 -3.38 3.47 -15.35
CA CYS A 323 -2.77 2.20 -15.72
C CYS A 323 -3.32 1.62 -17.04
N THR A 324 -4.48 2.07 -17.51
CA THR A 324 -5.10 1.58 -18.75
C THR A 324 -4.72 2.38 -20.00
N ARG A 325 -4.18 3.59 -19.83
CA ARG A 325 -3.90 4.54 -20.92
C ARG A 325 -2.40 4.79 -21.09
N THR A 326 -1.97 4.98 -22.32
CA THR A 326 -0.57 5.30 -22.64
C THR A 326 -0.21 6.73 -22.21
N ASN A 327 1.09 7.06 -22.19
CA ASN A 327 1.54 8.42 -21.87
C ASN A 327 0.93 9.49 -22.79
N GLU A 328 0.83 9.20 -24.09
CA GLU A 328 0.22 10.11 -25.05
C GLU A 328 -1.26 10.36 -24.76
N GLU A 329 -2.00 9.30 -24.45
CA GLU A 329 -3.42 9.38 -24.11
C GLU A 329 -3.63 10.15 -22.79
N LEU A 330 -2.78 9.91 -21.79
CA LEU A 330 -2.85 10.60 -20.50
C LEU A 330 -2.57 12.09 -20.60
N LYS A 331 -1.61 12.49 -21.44
CA LYS A 331 -1.30 13.90 -21.69
C LYS A 331 -2.50 14.67 -22.22
N LEU A 332 -3.38 14.01 -22.98
CA LEU A 332 -4.59 14.60 -23.53
C LEU A 332 -5.74 14.57 -22.51
N ILE A 333 -5.93 13.46 -21.80
CA ILE A 333 -7.15 13.24 -21.00
C ILE A 333 -7.12 13.85 -19.59
N LEU A 334 -5.94 14.17 -19.04
CA LEU A 334 -5.78 14.80 -17.72
C LEU A 334 -6.08 16.30 -17.78
N VAL A 335 -7.31 16.63 -18.16
CA VAL A 335 -7.82 17.99 -18.35
C VAL A 335 -9.17 18.19 -17.63
N PRO A 336 -9.59 19.43 -17.34
CA PRO A 336 -10.84 19.70 -16.63
C PRO A 336 -12.11 19.18 -17.33
N GLU A 337 -12.10 19.03 -18.65
CA GLU A 337 -13.23 18.48 -19.42
C GLU A 337 -13.55 17.02 -19.06
N LEU A 338 -12.63 16.32 -18.40
CA LEU A 338 -12.87 14.98 -17.85
C LEU A 338 -14.04 14.95 -16.86
N ALA A 339 -14.39 16.08 -16.24
CA ALA A 339 -15.55 16.23 -15.36
C ALA A 339 -16.85 15.73 -16.00
N ASN A 340 -17.01 15.91 -17.32
CA ASN A 340 -18.20 15.48 -18.05
C ASN A 340 -18.41 13.95 -18.05
N ARG A 341 -17.37 13.18 -17.70
CA ARG A 341 -17.45 11.71 -17.56
C ARG A 341 -17.48 11.25 -16.10
N LEU A 342 -17.38 12.17 -15.14
CA LEU A 342 -17.47 11.90 -13.71
C LEU A 342 -18.92 12.03 -13.21
N THR A 343 -19.86 11.31 -13.82
CA THR A 343 -21.30 11.40 -13.50
C THR A 343 -21.77 10.36 -12.47
N ALA A 344 -20.94 10.08 -11.47
CA ALA A 344 -21.19 9.02 -10.49
C ALA A 344 -22.49 9.26 -9.68
N CYS A 345 -22.81 10.51 -9.39
CA CYS A 345 -23.91 10.96 -8.52
C CYS A 345 -25.03 11.71 -9.27
N GLU A 346 -25.25 11.44 -10.56
CA GLU A 346 -26.25 12.15 -11.38
C GLU A 346 -27.72 11.94 -10.96
N ASP A 347 -28.01 10.86 -10.22
CA ASP A 347 -29.38 10.50 -9.86
C ASP A 347 -30.04 11.53 -8.92
N PRO A 348 -31.23 12.06 -9.25
CA PRO A 348 -31.98 12.96 -8.36
C PRO A 348 -32.29 12.32 -7.02
N PHE A 349 -32.47 13.15 -5.99
CA PHE A 349 -32.70 12.68 -4.61
C PHE A 349 -33.80 11.62 -4.49
N LYS A 350 -34.92 11.86 -5.19
CA LYS A 350 -36.09 10.99 -5.19
C LYS A 350 -35.79 9.58 -5.74
N VAL A 351 -34.96 9.49 -6.78
CA VAL A 351 -34.62 8.23 -7.46
C VAL A 351 -33.71 7.40 -6.56
N TRP A 352 -32.64 8.01 -6.03
CA TRP A 352 -31.73 7.28 -5.16
C TRP A 352 -32.38 6.92 -3.82
N ALA A 353 -33.24 7.78 -3.25
CA ALA A 353 -33.92 7.48 -1.98
C ALA A 353 -34.88 6.30 -2.13
N GLN A 354 -35.64 6.25 -3.23
CA GLN A 354 -36.50 5.11 -3.53
C GLN A 354 -35.69 3.83 -3.75
N ARG A 355 -34.53 3.93 -4.42
CA ARG A 355 -33.62 2.80 -4.61
C ARG A 355 -33.04 2.33 -3.28
N ALA A 356 -32.50 3.23 -2.47
CA ALA A 356 -31.95 2.93 -1.15
C ALA A 356 -32.98 2.25 -0.24
N TRP A 357 -34.26 2.65 -0.31
CA TRP A 357 -35.34 1.98 0.41
C TRP A 357 -35.60 0.55 -0.09
N LYS A 358 -35.53 0.31 -1.40
CA LYS A 358 -35.84 -1.00 -2.00
C LYS A 358 -34.66 -1.98 -1.96
N THR A 359 -33.45 -1.52 -2.22
CA THR A 359 -32.26 -2.36 -2.40
C THR A 359 -31.22 -2.19 -1.31
N GLY A 360 -31.36 -1.20 -0.42
CA GLY A 360 -30.35 -0.86 0.58
C GLY A 360 -29.11 -0.15 0.01
N ALA A 361 -29.08 0.17 -1.29
CA ALA A 361 -27.95 0.79 -1.96
C ALA A 361 -28.36 2.10 -2.67
N ARG A 362 -27.47 3.10 -2.61
CA ARG A 362 -27.63 4.37 -3.32
C ARG A 362 -27.44 4.22 -4.82
N PHE A 363 -26.42 3.48 -5.26
CA PHE A 363 -26.07 3.35 -6.68
C PHE A 363 -26.55 2.04 -7.28
N ASP A 364 -26.87 2.07 -8.58
CA ASP A 364 -27.11 0.86 -9.36
C ASP A 364 -25.79 0.27 -9.86
N SER A 365 -25.58 -1.03 -9.60
CA SER A 365 -24.35 -1.73 -9.96
C SER A 365 -24.13 -1.77 -11.48
N ILE A 366 -25.19 -1.91 -12.28
CA ILE A 366 -25.06 -2.03 -13.74
C ILE A 366 -24.75 -0.67 -14.36
N ALA A 367 -25.48 0.38 -13.99
CA ALA A 367 -25.20 1.74 -14.42
C ALA A 367 -23.76 2.17 -14.04
N TRP A 368 -23.31 1.82 -12.83
CA TRP A 368 -21.94 2.11 -12.39
C TRP A 368 -20.89 1.32 -13.18
N ALA A 369 -21.15 0.04 -13.52
CA ALA A 369 -20.27 -0.77 -14.37
C ALA A 369 -20.09 -0.14 -15.77
N ARG A 370 -21.18 0.35 -16.37
CA ARG A 370 -21.14 1.08 -17.64
C ARG A 370 -20.25 2.32 -17.54
N LYS A 371 -20.42 3.13 -16.49
CA LYS A 371 -19.59 4.32 -16.26
C LYS A 371 -18.11 3.98 -16.03
N CYS A 372 -17.82 2.95 -15.22
CA CYS A 372 -16.46 2.48 -14.98
C CYS A 372 -15.76 1.98 -16.25
N SER A 373 -16.52 1.48 -17.24
CA SER A 373 -15.96 1.01 -18.52
C SER A 373 -15.17 2.09 -19.25
N PHE A 374 -15.56 3.37 -19.14
CA PHE A 374 -14.76 4.47 -19.67
C PHE A 374 -13.36 4.54 -19.03
N PHE A 375 -13.28 4.42 -17.71
CA PHE A 375 -12.02 4.51 -16.96
C PHE A 375 -11.10 3.32 -17.21
N THR A 376 -11.67 2.15 -17.50
CA THR A 376 -10.94 0.90 -17.73
C THR A 376 -10.71 0.55 -19.20
N ARG A 377 -11.18 1.39 -20.14
CA ARG A 377 -11.21 1.09 -21.59
C ARG A 377 -11.96 -0.21 -21.90
N GLY A 378 -13.15 -0.34 -21.34
CA GLY A 378 -14.05 -1.48 -21.47
C GLY A 378 -13.67 -2.61 -20.52
N SER A 379 -13.94 -3.85 -20.93
CA SER A 379 -13.67 -5.05 -20.14
C SER A 379 -12.20 -5.49 -20.20
N MET A 380 -11.28 -4.55 -20.00
CA MET A 380 -9.85 -4.84 -19.95
C MET A 380 -9.48 -5.55 -18.64
N THR A 381 -8.59 -6.54 -18.74
CA THR A 381 -8.07 -7.28 -17.57
C THR A 381 -6.81 -6.64 -16.99
N PHE A 382 -6.43 -7.01 -15.76
CA PHE A 382 -5.18 -6.53 -15.14
C PHE A 382 -3.95 -6.88 -15.98
N LYS A 383 -3.93 -8.08 -16.58
CA LYS A 383 -2.84 -8.52 -17.47
C LYS A 383 -2.80 -7.70 -18.77
N GLU A 384 -3.95 -7.48 -19.40
CA GLU A 384 -4.04 -6.68 -20.63
C GLU A 384 -3.58 -5.23 -20.39
N ALA A 385 -4.01 -4.62 -19.28
CA ALA A 385 -3.58 -3.28 -18.89
C ALA A 385 -2.06 -3.17 -18.70
N TYR A 386 -1.48 -4.16 -18.00
CA TYR A 386 -0.04 -4.22 -17.75
C TYR A 386 0.76 -4.40 -19.04
N LEU A 387 0.33 -5.28 -19.94
CA LEU A 387 0.99 -5.49 -21.23
C LEU A 387 0.93 -4.24 -22.13
N ARG A 388 -0.14 -3.44 -22.01
CA ARG A 388 -0.31 -2.20 -22.78
C ARG A 388 0.57 -1.06 -22.29
N THR A 389 0.66 -0.85 -20.98
CA THR A 389 1.28 0.37 -20.40
C THR A 389 2.57 0.12 -19.63
N GLY A 390 2.87 -1.12 -19.25
CA GLY A 390 3.98 -1.47 -18.37
C GLY A 390 3.82 -1.00 -16.92
N ARG A 391 2.65 -0.45 -16.56
CA ARG A 391 2.30 -0.01 -15.19
C ARG A 391 1.53 -1.10 -14.47
N VAL A 392 1.88 -1.31 -13.21
CA VAL A 392 1.24 -2.30 -12.34
C VAL A 392 0.07 -1.65 -11.62
N LEU A 393 -1.15 -2.06 -11.98
CA LEU A 393 -2.38 -1.68 -11.29
C LEU A 393 -2.65 -2.64 -10.12
N ASN A 394 -2.90 -2.07 -8.95
CA ASN A 394 -3.33 -2.79 -7.75
C ASN A 394 -4.65 -2.23 -7.23
N ILE A 395 -5.62 -3.10 -6.96
CA ILE A 395 -6.92 -2.73 -6.37
C ILE A 395 -7.20 -3.61 -5.15
N SER A 396 -7.52 -3.02 -4.01
CA SER A 396 -7.86 -3.76 -2.78
C SER A 396 -9.36 -4.05 -2.69
N VAL A 397 -9.70 -5.29 -2.32
CA VAL A 397 -11.07 -5.76 -2.12
C VAL A 397 -11.14 -6.71 -0.92
N ILE A 398 -12.31 -6.81 -0.29
CA ILE A 398 -12.58 -7.74 0.81
C ILE A 398 -13.74 -8.65 0.42
N PRO A 399 -13.68 -9.97 0.67
CA PRO A 399 -14.84 -10.83 0.50
C PRO A 399 -16.00 -10.39 1.39
N ALA A 400 -17.24 -10.65 0.99
CA ALA A 400 -18.40 -10.34 1.79
C ALA A 400 -18.41 -11.07 3.15
N ASP A 401 -17.73 -12.22 3.20
CA ASP A 401 -17.51 -13.03 4.39
C ASP A 401 -16.63 -12.32 5.44
N ARG A 402 -17.02 -12.46 6.71
CA ARG A 402 -16.48 -11.68 7.84
C ARG A 402 -15.04 -12.02 8.16
N HIS A 403 -14.63 -13.27 8.03
CA HIS A 403 -13.30 -13.70 8.48
C HIS A 403 -12.27 -13.75 7.35
N SER A 404 -12.70 -13.57 6.11
CA SER A 404 -11.81 -13.67 4.96
C SER A 404 -10.94 -12.41 4.79
N PRO A 405 -9.62 -12.52 4.59
CA PRO A 405 -8.70 -11.38 4.55
C PRO A 405 -8.89 -10.50 3.30
N THR A 406 -8.34 -9.28 3.36
CA THR A 406 -8.22 -8.37 2.21
C THR A 406 -7.39 -9.02 1.10
N LYS A 407 -7.87 -8.99 -0.14
CA LYS A 407 -7.11 -9.40 -1.32
C LYS A 407 -6.67 -8.19 -2.13
N LEU A 408 -5.43 -8.21 -2.61
CA LEU A 408 -4.90 -7.22 -3.54
C LEU A 408 -4.92 -7.80 -4.95
N LEU A 409 -5.79 -7.27 -5.81
CA LEU A 409 -5.95 -7.71 -7.19
C LEU A 409 -4.96 -6.96 -8.08
N ASN A 410 -4.16 -7.72 -8.83
CA ASN A 410 -3.18 -7.20 -9.79
C ASN A 410 -2.89 -8.25 -10.89
N TYR A 411 -1.95 -7.96 -11.79
CA TYR A 411 -1.61 -8.86 -12.89
C TYR A 411 -0.97 -10.19 -12.45
N LEU A 412 -0.41 -10.28 -11.23
CA LEU A 412 0.14 -11.51 -10.66
C LEU A 412 -0.91 -12.35 -9.95
N THR A 413 -1.74 -11.71 -9.13
CA THR A 413 -2.72 -12.39 -8.27
C THR A 413 -4.03 -12.70 -8.99
N ALA A 414 -4.41 -11.86 -9.96
CA ALA A 414 -5.69 -11.90 -10.65
C ALA A 414 -5.56 -11.41 -12.11
N PRO A 415 -4.72 -12.06 -12.94
CA PRO A 415 -4.39 -11.59 -14.31
C PRO A 415 -5.61 -11.41 -15.21
N ASP A 416 -6.53 -12.37 -15.17
CA ASP A 416 -7.67 -12.45 -16.09
C ASP A 416 -8.93 -11.75 -15.52
N THR A 417 -8.83 -11.17 -14.33
CA THR A 417 -9.93 -10.44 -13.69
C THR A 417 -10.11 -9.07 -14.36
N ILE A 418 -11.37 -8.69 -14.55
CA ILE A 418 -11.76 -7.47 -15.25
C ILE A 418 -11.73 -6.28 -14.29
N ILE A 419 -11.05 -5.21 -14.71
CA ILE A 419 -10.74 -4.08 -13.84
C ILE A 419 -12.01 -3.37 -13.37
N TRP A 420 -13.01 -3.13 -14.24
CA TRP A 420 -14.21 -2.41 -13.80
C TRP A 420 -14.97 -3.19 -12.71
N SER A 421 -15.01 -4.52 -12.78
CA SER A 421 -15.65 -5.33 -11.74
C SER A 421 -14.91 -5.24 -10.40
N ALA A 422 -13.58 -5.16 -10.44
CA ALA A 422 -12.75 -4.90 -9.26
C ALA A 422 -12.94 -3.50 -8.70
N LEU A 423 -13.15 -2.48 -9.55
CA LEU A 423 -13.48 -1.12 -9.11
C LEU A 423 -14.83 -1.04 -8.40
N LEU A 424 -15.86 -1.72 -8.92
CA LEU A 424 -17.16 -1.78 -8.26
C LEU A 424 -17.06 -2.49 -6.91
N ALA A 425 -16.34 -3.62 -6.85
CA ALA A 425 -16.06 -4.31 -5.59
C ALA A 425 -15.32 -3.41 -4.60
N SER A 426 -14.33 -2.66 -5.07
CA SER A 426 -13.56 -1.70 -4.25
C SER A 426 -14.37 -0.46 -3.87
N ALA A 427 -15.50 -0.17 -4.52
CA ALA A 427 -16.40 0.93 -4.17
C ALA A 427 -17.67 0.45 -3.40
N ALA A 428 -17.79 -0.87 -3.16
CA ALA A 428 -18.92 -1.49 -2.48
C ALA A 428 -18.87 -1.30 -0.96
N VAL A 429 -19.11 -0.05 -0.55
CA VAL A 429 -19.32 0.35 0.85
C VAL A 429 -20.78 0.11 1.23
N PRO A 430 -21.08 -0.52 2.39
CA PRO A 430 -22.45 -0.70 2.86
C PRO A 430 -23.26 0.60 2.84
N GLY A 431 -24.46 0.56 2.27
CA GLY A 431 -25.36 1.72 2.11
C GLY A 431 -25.11 2.54 0.84
N ILE A 432 -23.93 2.45 0.23
CA ILE A 432 -23.61 3.10 -1.05
C ILE A 432 -23.85 2.12 -2.21
N LEU A 433 -23.19 0.96 -2.16
CA LEU A 433 -23.30 -0.08 -3.17
C LEU A 433 -23.27 -1.46 -2.48
N ASN A 434 -24.17 -2.35 -2.88
CA ASN A 434 -24.23 -3.70 -2.33
C ASN A 434 -23.01 -4.53 -2.73
N PRO A 435 -22.68 -5.61 -1.99
CA PRO A 435 -21.56 -6.47 -2.34
C PRO A 435 -21.73 -7.05 -3.75
N VAL A 436 -20.68 -7.02 -4.57
CA VAL A 436 -20.73 -7.38 -5.99
C VAL A 436 -19.82 -8.57 -6.32
N PRO A 437 -20.15 -9.40 -7.33
CA PRO A 437 -19.24 -10.43 -7.82
C PRO A 437 -18.10 -9.81 -8.64
N LEU A 438 -16.91 -10.42 -8.55
CA LEU A 438 -15.81 -10.13 -9.46
C LEU A 438 -16.01 -10.93 -10.75
N MET A 439 -15.57 -10.37 -11.87
CA MET A 439 -15.71 -10.98 -13.19
C MET A 439 -14.33 -11.29 -13.79
N SER A 440 -14.20 -12.44 -14.45
CA SER A 440 -13.00 -12.92 -15.11
C SER A 440 -13.26 -13.14 -16.59
N LYS A 441 -12.30 -12.78 -17.43
CA LYS A 441 -12.35 -12.99 -18.88
C LYS A 441 -11.72 -14.33 -19.24
N LEU A 442 -12.41 -15.13 -20.03
CA LEU A 442 -11.87 -16.37 -20.60
C LEU A 442 -10.99 -16.08 -21.81
N ARG A 443 -10.24 -17.11 -22.24
CA ARG A 443 -9.47 -17.06 -23.49
C ARG A 443 -10.35 -16.78 -24.71
N ASP A 444 -11.60 -17.24 -24.67
CA ASP A 444 -12.59 -17.06 -25.74
C ASP A 444 -13.20 -15.65 -25.76
N GLY A 445 -12.78 -14.77 -24.84
CA GLY A 445 -13.32 -13.41 -24.70
C GLY A 445 -14.56 -13.31 -23.81
N ASN A 446 -15.28 -14.41 -23.61
CA ASN A 446 -16.45 -14.47 -22.72
C ASN A 446 -16.11 -14.16 -21.26
N ILE A 447 -17.06 -13.57 -20.54
CA ILE A 447 -16.90 -13.22 -19.12
C ILE A 447 -17.67 -14.19 -18.24
N VAL A 448 -17.02 -14.65 -17.16
CA VAL A 448 -17.65 -15.47 -16.11
C VAL A 448 -17.36 -14.88 -14.72
N PRO A 449 -18.18 -15.19 -13.70
CA PRO A 449 -17.85 -14.85 -12.32
C PRO A 449 -16.52 -15.47 -11.87
N TRP A 450 -15.73 -14.72 -11.11
CA TRP A 450 -14.47 -15.21 -10.56
C TRP A 450 -14.71 -16.34 -9.54
N ASN A 451 -13.91 -17.41 -9.66
CA ASN A 451 -14.17 -18.84 -9.35
C ASN A 451 -14.74 -19.30 -7.98
N TRP A 452 -15.32 -18.46 -7.13
CA TRP A 452 -15.85 -18.89 -5.82
C TRP A 452 -17.23 -18.37 -5.42
N GLY A 453 -17.94 -17.63 -6.29
CA GLY A 453 -19.31 -17.19 -6.01
C GLY A 453 -19.47 -16.30 -4.77
N SER A 454 -18.38 -15.84 -4.16
CA SER A 454 -18.40 -14.87 -3.07
C SER A 454 -18.55 -13.48 -3.67
N LYS A 455 -19.43 -12.68 -3.06
CA LYS A 455 -19.49 -11.24 -3.32
C LYS A 455 -18.33 -10.53 -2.62
N TRP A 456 -18.02 -9.32 -3.07
CA TRP A 456 -16.89 -8.52 -2.62
C TRP A 456 -17.36 -7.12 -2.20
N LYS A 457 -16.65 -6.55 -1.25
CA LYS A 457 -16.87 -5.25 -0.61
C LYS A 457 -15.59 -4.42 -0.68
N ASP A 458 -15.72 -3.14 -0.35
CA ASP A 458 -14.62 -2.18 -0.35
C ASP A 458 -13.47 -2.63 0.58
N GLY A 459 -12.24 -2.63 0.05
CA GLY A 459 -11.02 -2.93 0.79
C GLY A 459 -10.70 -1.94 1.91
N SER A 460 -11.11 -0.68 1.78
CA SER A 460 -10.88 0.40 2.76
C SER A 460 -11.55 0.16 4.10
N LEU A 461 -12.49 -0.78 4.22
CA LEU A 461 -13.12 -1.12 5.51
C LEU A 461 -12.13 -1.76 6.49
N ARG A 462 -11.08 -2.43 5.99
CA ARG A 462 -10.01 -2.99 6.84
C ARG A 462 -8.65 -2.37 6.56
N VAL A 463 -8.28 -2.24 5.29
CA VAL A 463 -6.97 -1.77 4.87
C VAL A 463 -7.14 -0.90 3.64
N ASP A 464 -7.17 0.42 3.83
CA ASP A 464 -7.18 1.39 2.73
C ASP A 464 -5.90 1.26 1.89
N ILE A 465 -4.71 1.27 2.52
CA ILE A 465 -3.43 1.19 1.80
C ILE A 465 -2.69 -0.11 2.19
N PRO A 466 -2.61 -1.11 1.29
CA PRO A 466 -2.05 -2.42 1.59
C PRO A 466 -0.52 -2.44 1.46
N VAL A 467 0.20 -1.65 2.28
CA VAL A 467 1.67 -1.48 2.22
C VAL A 467 2.40 -2.83 2.33
N GLN A 468 1.97 -3.70 3.25
CA GLN A 468 2.61 -5.02 3.43
C GLN A 468 2.45 -5.90 2.18
N ALA A 469 1.27 -5.91 1.55
CA ALA A 469 1.06 -6.69 0.33
C ALA A 469 1.87 -6.12 -0.85
N LEU A 470 1.99 -4.79 -0.96
CA LEU A 470 2.84 -4.15 -1.97
C LEU A 470 4.32 -4.48 -1.79
N ASN A 471 4.78 -4.53 -0.54
CA ASN A 471 6.14 -4.96 -0.22
C ASN A 471 6.37 -6.43 -0.61
N LEU A 472 5.43 -7.33 -0.25
CA LEU A 472 5.54 -8.76 -0.56
C LEU A 472 5.51 -9.06 -2.07
N TYR A 473 4.65 -8.40 -2.83
CA TYR A 473 4.48 -8.70 -4.26
C TYR A 473 5.48 -7.97 -5.16
N PHE A 474 5.87 -6.74 -4.82
CA PHE A 474 6.64 -5.88 -5.72
C PHE A 474 7.89 -5.27 -5.05
N ASN A 475 8.25 -5.66 -3.83
CA ASN A 475 9.35 -5.08 -3.08
C ASN A 475 9.25 -3.54 -2.94
N VAL A 476 8.04 -3.05 -2.71
CA VAL A 476 7.80 -1.62 -2.45
C VAL A 476 8.32 -1.27 -1.06
N THR A 477 9.33 -0.40 -1.00
CA THR A 477 9.93 0.10 0.25
C THR A 477 9.58 1.57 0.49
N HIS A 478 9.15 2.29 -0.55
CA HIS A 478 8.82 3.72 -0.47
C HIS A 478 7.41 4.01 -1.01
N PRO A 479 6.37 3.76 -0.20
CA PRO A 479 4.99 4.09 -0.59
C PRO A 479 4.75 5.59 -0.49
N VAL A 480 4.41 6.21 -1.62
CA VAL A 480 3.94 7.58 -1.74
C VAL A 480 2.41 7.59 -1.69
N VAL A 481 1.85 8.04 -0.59
CA VAL A 481 0.42 7.99 -0.32
C VAL A 481 -0.22 9.34 -0.61
N SER A 482 -1.24 9.35 -1.48
CA SER A 482 -2.18 10.45 -1.60
C SER A 482 -3.40 10.14 -0.75
N GLN A 483 -3.54 10.84 0.37
CA GLN A 483 -4.59 10.57 1.35
C GLN A 483 -5.70 11.62 1.28
N VAL A 484 -6.90 11.17 0.94
CA VAL A 484 -8.09 12.01 0.72
C VAL A 484 -9.23 11.67 1.67
N ASN A 485 -9.06 10.69 2.56
CA ASN A 485 -10.11 10.28 3.48
C ASN A 485 -10.57 11.45 4.35
N PRO A 486 -11.86 11.81 4.32
CA PRO A 486 -12.37 12.94 5.09
C PRO A 486 -12.06 12.80 6.57
N HIS A 487 -12.36 11.65 7.17
CA HIS A 487 -12.17 11.41 8.60
C HIS A 487 -10.70 11.53 9.05
N VAL A 488 -9.72 11.28 8.17
CA VAL A 488 -8.28 11.38 8.48
C VAL A 488 -7.78 12.81 8.31
N HIS A 489 -8.35 13.56 7.35
CA HIS A 489 -7.93 14.91 7.01
C HIS A 489 -7.94 15.87 8.21
N LEU A 490 -8.89 15.68 9.12
CA LEU A 490 -9.05 16.49 10.33
C LEU A 490 -7.91 16.31 11.32
N PHE A 491 -7.29 15.13 11.41
CA PHE A 491 -6.29 14.80 12.43
C PHE A 491 -4.83 14.91 11.94
N PHE A 492 -4.61 15.31 10.69
CA PHE A 492 -3.26 15.47 10.17
C PHE A 492 -2.71 16.88 10.42
N PHE A 493 -1.72 16.93 11.31
CA PHE A 493 -0.90 18.11 11.55
C PHE A 493 0.56 17.69 11.53
N ALA A 494 1.38 18.48 10.86
CA ALA A 494 2.82 18.29 10.81
C ALA A 494 3.46 19.31 11.78
N PRO A 495 3.68 18.93 13.05
CA PRO A 495 4.03 19.89 14.10
C PRO A 495 5.43 20.46 13.94
N ARG A 496 6.30 19.84 13.14
CA ARG A 496 7.65 20.29 12.83
C ARG A 496 7.86 20.45 11.32
N GLY A 497 6.82 20.93 10.63
CA GLY A 497 6.87 21.07 9.18
C GLY A 497 6.78 19.73 8.45
N SER A 498 6.76 19.82 7.12
CA SER A 498 6.72 18.65 6.23
C SER A 498 7.59 18.95 5.01
N ALA A 499 8.11 17.94 4.33
CA ALA A 499 8.91 18.13 3.10
C ALA A 499 8.41 19.27 2.18
N GLY A 500 9.28 20.24 1.88
CA GLY A 500 9.03 21.45 1.08
C GLY A 500 8.09 22.49 1.71
N LYS A 501 7.77 22.35 3.00
CA LYS A 501 6.93 23.27 3.79
C LYS A 501 7.56 23.50 5.17
N PRO A 502 8.56 24.38 5.26
CA PRO A 502 9.20 24.71 6.51
C PRO A 502 8.30 25.49 7.45
N VAL A 503 8.56 25.34 8.75
CA VAL A 503 7.85 26.06 9.80
C VAL A 503 8.13 27.55 9.65
N ALA A 504 7.08 28.38 9.78
CA ALA A 504 7.19 29.81 9.52
C ALA A 504 8.05 30.59 10.53
N HIS A 505 8.33 29.98 11.70
CA HIS A 505 9.02 30.55 12.86
C HIS A 505 10.46 30.02 12.97
N ARG A 506 11.37 30.79 13.58
CA ARG A 506 12.79 30.41 13.86
C ARG A 506 13.53 29.77 12.67
N LYS A 507 13.33 30.30 11.46
CA LYS A 507 13.99 29.83 10.24
C LYS A 507 13.80 28.31 9.97
N GLY A 508 12.58 27.78 10.12
CA GLY A 508 12.30 26.34 9.90
C GLY A 508 12.50 25.48 11.15
N LYS A 509 13.39 25.90 12.06
CA LYS A 509 13.73 25.18 13.28
C LYS A 509 12.70 25.41 14.39
N GLY A 510 11.81 24.44 14.61
CA GLY A 510 10.96 24.39 15.80
C GLY A 510 9.55 23.84 15.58
N TRP A 511 8.70 24.08 16.57
CA TRP A 511 7.32 23.58 16.61
C TRP A 511 6.34 24.60 16.00
N ARG A 512 5.41 24.10 15.20
CA ARG A 512 4.40 24.87 14.48
C ARG A 512 3.41 25.48 15.48
N GLY A 513 3.46 26.81 15.62
CA GLY A 513 2.67 27.51 16.64
C GLY A 513 3.32 27.63 18.02
N ASN A 514 4.56 27.12 18.20
CA ASN A 514 5.32 26.94 19.45
C ASN A 514 5.09 25.57 20.11
N PHE A 515 6.01 25.21 21.02
CA PHE A 515 6.03 23.91 21.70
C PHE A 515 4.72 23.60 22.43
N LEU A 516 4.20 24.52 23.24
CA LEU A 516 2.97 24.29 24.03
C LEU A 516 1.75 23.98 23.15
N LEU A 517 1.52 24.76 22.09
CA LEU A 517 0.36 24.53 21.21
C LEU A 517 0.51 23.23 20.40
N SER A 518 1.72 22.92 19.94
CA SER A 518 1.98 21.63 19.28
C SER A 518 1.88 20.44 20.25
N ALA A 519 2.35 20.58 21.48
CA ALA A 519 2.28 19.54 22.50
C ALA A 519 0.83 19.27 22.92
N ALA A 520 0.03 20.33 23.13
CA ALA A 520 -1.39 20.20 23.43
C ALA A 520 -2.16 19.56 22.26
N GLU A 521 -1.88 19.96 21.02
CA GLU A 521 -2.48 19.35 19.82
C GLU A 521 -2.12 17.86 19.70
N GLN A 522 -0.86 17.49 19.95
CA GLN A 522 -0.40 16.12 19.94
C GLN A 522 -1.05 15.30 21.08
N ALA A 523 -1.15 15.85 22.28
CA ALA A 523 -1.79 15.20 23.43
C ALA A 523 -3.27 14.91 23.15
N LEU A 524 -4.03 15.90 22.64
CA LEU A 524 -5.43 15.71 22.27
C LEU A 524 -5.61 14.67 21.17
N LYS A 525 -4.71 14.65 20.17
CA LYS A 525 -4.73 13.63 19.14
C LYS A 525 -4.51 12.22 19.71
N HIS A 526 -3.59 12.06 20.67
CA HIS A 526 -3.35 10.79 21.34
C HIS A 526 -4.55 10.35 22.18
N GLU A 527 -5.16 11.27 22.92
CA GLU A 527 -6.37 11.02 23.70
C GLU A 527 -7.57 10.61 22.82
N LEU A 528 -7.83 11.33 21.73
CA LEU A 528 -8.85 10.95 20.75
C LEU A 528 -8.60 9.55 20.18
N THR A 529 -7.34 9.23 19.84
CA THR A 529 -6.96 7.91 19.33
C THR A 529 -7.16 6.83 20.40
N LYS A 530 -6.84 7.11 21.66
CA LYS A 530 -7.08 6.22 22.81
C LYS A 530 -8.57 5.93 22.94
N ASN A 531 -9.42 6.96 22.89
CA ASN A 531 -10.87 6.81 23.01
C ASN A 531 -11.46 5.96 21.87
N PHE A 532 -10.98 6.12 20.63
CA PHE A 532 -11.37 5.23 19.52
C PHE A 532 -10.89 3.78 19.70
N LYS A 533 -9.69 3.56 20.25
CA LYS A 533 -9.21 2.20 20.58
C LYS A 533 -10.08 1.54 21.63
N VAL A 534 -10.42 2.26 22.71
CA VAL A 534 -11.32 1.77 23.76
C VAL A 534 -12.68 1.37 23.17
N ILE A 535 -13.26 2.19 22.28
CA ILE A 535 -14.52 1.87 21.60
C ILE A 535 -14.40 0.56 20.78
N ARG A 536 -13.29 0.37 20.07
CA ARG A 536 -13.05 -0.83 19.26
C ARG A 536 -12.87 -2.07 20.15
N ASP A 537 -11.97 -1.99 21.12
CA ASP A 537 -11.52 -3.14 21.91
C ASP A 537 -12.63 -3.65 22.86
N LEU A 538 -13.51 -2.75 23.31
CA LEU A 538 -14.72 -3.09 24.06
C LEU A 538 -15.93 -3.41 23.17
N GLU A 539 -15.77 -3.47 21.83
CA GLU A 539 -16.85 -3.75 20.86
C GLU A 539 -18.12 -2.88 21.07
N LEU A 540 -17.95 -1.64 21.54
CA LEU A 540 -19.07 -0.78 21.96
C LEU A 540 -19.90 -0.29 20.77
N LEU A 541 -19.27 -0.07 19.62
CA LEU A 541 -19.96 0.39 18.41
C LEU A 541 -20.94 -0.67 17.90
N PRO A 542 -22.23 -0.33 17.67
CA PRO A 542 -23.16 -1.24 17.03
C PRO A 542 -22.70 -1.53 15.60
N GLN A 543 -22.98 -2.75 15.15
CA GLN A 543 -22.74 -3.13 13.76
C GLN A 543 -23.71 -2.38 12.86
N LEU A 544 -23.27 -1.24 12.33
CA LEU A 544 -24.07 -0.48 11.38
C LEU A 544 -23.95 -1.16 10.01
N LEU A 545 -25.09 -1.60 9.46
CA LEU A 545 -25.15 -2.35 8.18
C LEU A 545 -24.32 -3.65 8.18
N GLY A 546 -24.22 -4.32 9.34
CA GLY A 546 -23.53 -5.61 9.46
C GLY A 546 -22.00 -5.53 9.30
N GLN A 547 -21.42 -4.33 9.48
CA GLN A 547 -19.97 -4.13 9.43
C GLN A 547 -19.46 -3.42 10.69
N ASP A 548 -18.23 -3.77 11.06
CA ASP A 548 -17.51 -3.16 12.18
C ASP A 548 -16.77 -1.91 11.65
N TRP A 549 -17.31 -0.72 11.93
CA TRP A 549 -16.74 0.57 11.48
C TRP A 549 -15.59 1.08 12.37
N SER A 550 -15.38 0.45 13.51
CA SER A 550 -14.36 0.81 14.50
C SER A 550 -12.93 0.70 13.94
N SER A 551 -12.69 -0.24 13.02
CA SER A 551 -11.39 -0.43 12.38
C SER A 551 -11.02 0.70 11.43
N VAL A 552 -12.00 1.38 10.82
CA VAL A 552 -11.77 2.42 9.81
C VAL A 552 -11.03 3.61 10.40
N PHE A 553 -11.38 4.04 11.62
CA PHE A 553 -10.71 5.18 12.26
C PHE A 553 -9.29 4.88 12.76
N LEU A 554 -8.93 3.61 12.91
CA LEU A 554 -7.67 3.16 13.51
C LEU A 554 -6.64 2.69 12.47
N GLN A 555 -6.96 2.77 11.18
CA GLN A 555 -6.03 2.34 10.13
C GLN A 555 -4.82 3.26 10.04
N ARG A 556 -3.69 2.70 9.58
CA ARG A 556 -2.52 3.49 9.18
C ARG A 556 -2.77 4.05 7.79
N PHE A 557 -2.77 5.38 7.70
CA PHE A 557 -3.07 6.13 6.48
C PHE A 557 -1.86 6.89 5.92
N ASP A 558 -0.70 6.68 6.53
CA ASP A 558 0.57 7.31 6.18
C ASP A 558 1.50 6.33 5.44
N GLY A 559 2.27 6.89 4.51
CA GLY A 559 3.40 6.22 3.85
C GLY A 559 4.69 7.00 4.05
N ALA A 560 5.77 6.54 3.39
CA ALA A 560 7.08 7.21 3.42
C ALA A 560 6.96 8.70 3.04
N VAL A 561 6.12 9.00 2.05
CA VAL A 561 5.69 10.35 1.73
C VAL A 561 4.17 10.39 1.68
N THR A 562 3.56 11.27 2.46
CA THR A 562 2.09 11.45 2.44
C THR A 562 1.69 12.83 1.94
N ILE A 563 0.82 12.85 0.93
CA ILE A 563 0.29 14.02 0.23
C ILE A 563 -1.16 14.22 0.66
N TRP A 564 -1.48 15.44 1.07
CA TRP A 564 -2.79 15.80 1.60
C TRP A 564 -3.36 16.99 0.82
N PRO A 565 -4.59 16.90 0.30
CA PRO A 565 -5.23 18.03 -0.37
C PRO A 565 -5.57 19.14 0.62
N ARG A 566 -5.74 20.36 0.11
CA ARG A 566 -6.33 21.47 0.89
C ARG A 566 -7.82 21.54 0.58
N THR A 567 -8.63 20.90 1.42
CA THR A 567 -10.09 20.91 1.28
C THR A 567 -10.68 22.23 1.81
N ARG A 568 -11.82 22.62 1.25
CA ARG A 568 -12.65 23.73 1.75
C ARG A 568 -13.75 23.16 2.63
N PHE A 569 -14.31 23.99 3.51
CA PHE A 569 -15.46 23.59 4.33
C PHE A 569 -16.65 23.13 3.47
N TRP A 570 -16.94 23.82 2.37
CA TRP A 570 -18.02 23.46 1.45
C TRP A 570 -17.80 22.10 0.75
N ASP A 571 -16.55 21.66 0.58
CA ASP A 571 -16.26 20.37 -0.06
C ASP A 571 -16.87 19.21 0.75
N TRP A 572 -16.95 19.34 2.07
CA TRP A 572 -17.55 18.34 2.97
C TRP A 572 -19.05 18.15 2.73
N PHE A 573 -19.76 19.21 2.37
CA PHE A 573 -21.18 19.12 2.03
C PHE A 573 -21.40 18.56 0.61
N ARG A 574 -20.44 18.76 -0.31
CA ARG A 574 -20.43 18.22 -1.69
C ARG A 574 -19.78 16.85 -1.80
N ILE A 575 -19.54 16.16 -0.69
CA ILE A 575 -18.76 14.92 -0.71
C ILE A 575 -19.36 13.82 -1.60
N LEU A 576 -20.69 13.83 -1.78
CA LEU A 576 -21.44 12.90 -2.64
C LEU A 576 -22.09 13.62 -3.83
N THR A 577 -21.41 14.61 -4.40
CA THR A 577 -21.83 15.37 -5.58
C THR A 577 -20.74 15.30 -6.65
N ASP A 578 -21.14 15.26 -7.92
CA ASP A 578 -20.22 15.24 -9.05
C ASP A 578 -19.59 16.63 -9.29
N PRO A 579 -18.34 16.71 -9.76
CA PRO A 579 -17.66 17.98 -9.98
C PRO A 579 -17.98 18.55 -11.36
N ASP A 580 -18.25 19.85 -11.44
CA ASP A 580 -18.26 20.58 -12.72
C ASP A 580 -16.83 20.74 -13.27
N PRO A 581 -16.63 21.00 -14.58
CA PRO A 581 -15.30 21.21 -15.15
C PRO A 581 -14.46 22.26 -14.42
N SER A 582 -15.06 23.38 -14.01
CA SER A 582 -14.38 24.42 -13.23
C SER A 582 -13.98 23.94 -11.83
N GLU A 583 -14.79 23.08 -11.22
CA GLU A 583 -14.51 22.53 -9.90
C GLU A 583 -13.44 21.44 -9.98
N LEU A 584 -13.47 20.61 -11.01
CA LEU A 584 -12.40 19.66 -11.30
C LEU A 584 -11.08 20.38 -11.57
N GLU A 585 -11.07 21.46 -12.36
CA GLU A 585 -9.87 22.29 -12.58
C GLU A 585 -9.27 22.76 -11.25
N ARG A 586 -10.13 23.26 -10.35
CA ARG A 586 -9.72 23.66 -9.02
C ARG A 586 -9.11 22.50 -8.23
N MET A 587 -9.78 21.36 -8.17
CA MET A 587 -9.31 20.19 -7.43
C MET A 587 -7.97 19.68 -7.98
N MET A 588 -7.84 19.64 -9.31
CA MET A 588 -6.59 19.30 -10.00
C MET A 588 -5.46 20.29 -9.68
N LYS A 589 -5.76 21.59 -9.65
CA LYS A 589 -4.77 22.62 -9.29
C LYS A 589 -4.33 22.49 -7.84
N VAL A 590 -5.26 22.24 -6.92
CA VAL A 590 -4.94 22.00 -5.50
C VAL A 590 -4.08 20.76 -5.36
N GLY A 591 -4.43 19.65 -6.02
CA GLY A 591 -3.66 18.39 -6.02
C GLY A 591 -2.22 18.58 -6.53
N GLN A 592 -2.04 19.40 -7.57
CA GLN A 592 -0.70 19.75 -8.08
C GLN A 592 0.12 20.54 -7.04
N ILE A 593 -0.45 21.64 -6.53
CA ILE A 593 0.24 22.55 -5.58
C ILE A 593 0.64 21.83 -4.28
N VAL A 594 -0.14 20.86 -3.81
CA VAL A 594 0.22 20.10 -2.59
C VAL A 594 1.29 19.05 -2.84
N THR A 595 1.42 18.58 -4.09
CA THR A 595 2.38 17.56 -4.53
C THR A 595 3.75 18.17 -4.83
N PHE A 596 3.83 19.34 -5.47
CA PHE A 596 5.11 19.99 -5.84
C PHE A 596 6.18 20.03 -4.72
N PRO A 597 5.84 20.38 -3.47
CA PRO A 597 6.81 20.40 -2.37
C PRO A 597 7.41 19.05 -2.00
N LYS A 598 6.77 17.95 -2.40
CA LYS A 598 7.20 16.58 -2.12
C LYS A 598 8.00 15.97 -3.27
N LEU A 599 7.85 16.50 -4.47
CA LEU A 599 8.43 15.91 -5.67
C LEU A 599 9.95 15.82 -5.61
N HIS A 600 10.65 16.81 -5.06
CA HIS A 600 12.12 16.78 -4.97
C HIS A 600 12.63 15.62 -4.09
N MET A 601 11.98 15.36 -2.96
CA MET A 601 12.32 14.22 -2.10
C MET A 601 12.13 12.89 -2.83
N ILE A 602 11.05 12.78 -3.62
CA ILE A 602 10.75 11.58 -4.42
C ILE A 602 11.72 11.48 -5.61
N GLU A 603 12.10 12.61 -6.21
CA GLU A 603 13.04 12.73 -7.32
C GLU A 603 14.41 12.15 -6.96
N ASN A 604 14.96 12.49 -5.80
CA ASN A 604 16.26 11.96 -5.33
C ASN A 604 16.28 10.42 -5.30
N ARG A 605 15.19 9.82 -4.83
CA ARG A 605 15.03 8.36 -4.81
C ARG A 605 14.78 7.77 -6.20
N ALA A 606 13.92 8.41 -6.99
CA ALA A 606 13.54 7.95 -8.32
C ALA A 606 14.73 7.93 -9.30
N ARG A 607 15.70 8.84 -9.15
CA ARG A 607 16.95 8.84 -9.95
C ARG A 607 17.72 7.53 -9.79
N ILE A 608 17.94 7.10 -8.54
CA ILE A 608 18.66 5.85 -8.25
C ILE A 608 17.85 4.63 -8.71
N GLU A 609 16.54 4.61 -8.44
CA GLU A 609 15.64 3.55 -8.91
C GLU A 609 15.69 3.41 -10.45
N SER A 610 15.71 4.53 -11.17
CA SER A 610 15.83 4.59 -12.63
C SER A 610 17.15 4.00 -13.12
N GLN A 611 18.29 4.36 -12.52
CA GLN A 611 19.60 3.83 -12.92
C GLN A 611 19.71 2.32 -12.66
N ILE A 612 19.19 1.82 -11.54
CA ILE A 612 19.11 0.38 -11.25
C ILE A 612 18.23 -0.33 -12.29
N PHE A 613 17.07 0.24 -12.62
CA PHE A 613 16.17 -0.31 -13.63
C PHE A 613 16.83 -0.37 -15.02
N LEU A 614 17.49 0.70 -15.44
CA LEU A 614 18.25 0.74 -16.69
C LEU A 614 19.36 -0.32 -16.71
N GLY A 615 20.11 -0.48 -15.61
CA GLY A 615 21.12 -1.52 -15.46
C GLY A 615 20.57 -2.94 -15.60
N ARG A 616 19.40 -3.23 -15.00
CA ARG A 616 18.70 -4.52 -15.21
C ARG A 616 18.31 -4.72 -16.68
N GLN A 617 17.83 -3.66 -17.34
CA GLN A 617 17.39 -3.73 -18.72
C GLN A 617 18.55 -3.95 -19.70
N THR A 618 19.67 -3.26 -19.52
CA THR A 618 20.86 -3.40 -20.39
C THR A 618 21.46 -4.79 -20.28
N VAL A 619 21.68 -5.30 -19.06
CA VAL A 619 22.20 -6.65 -18.81
C VAL A 619 21.29 -7.70 -19.45
N ARG A 620 19.98 -7.53 -19.34
CA ARG A 620 19.02 -8.47 -19.92
C ARG A 620 19.04 -8.46 -21.45
N ARG A 621 19.08 -7.28 -22.08
CA ARG A 621 19.18 -7.15 -23.54
C ARG A 621 20.47 -7.76 -24.06
N ALA A 622 21.58 -7.51 -23.37
CA ALA A 622 22.87 -8.10 -23.73
C ALA A 622 22.85 -9.64 -23.59
N ALA A 623 22.28 -10.19 -22.50
CA ALA A 623 22.12 -11.64 -22.35
C ALA A 623 21.25 -12.29 -23.45
N GLN A 624 20.18 -11.61 -23.89
CA GLN A 624 19.33 -12.09 -25.00
C GLN A 624 20.07 -12.08 -26.34
N ASN A 625 20.93 -11.08 -26.58
CA ASN A 625 21.73 -10.98 -27.79
C ASN A 625 22.82 -12.07 -27.82
N THR A 626 23.50 -12.34 -26.70
CA THR A 626 24.46 -13.46 -26.59
C THR A 626 23.78 -14.80 -26.84
N GLY A 627 22.58 -15.02 -26.28
CA GLY A 627 21.81 -16.25 -26.53
C GLY A 627 21.39 -16.41 -28.00
N ARG A 628 21.02 -15.31 -28.68
CA ARG A 628 20.69 -15.32 -30.12
C ARG A 628 21.90 -15.60 -30.99
N GLN A 629 23.06 -14.99 -30.70
CA GLN A 629 24.30 -15.24 -31.42
C GLN A 629 24.76 -16.70 -31.28
N ALA A 630 24.71 -17.27 -30.06
CA ALA A 630 25.01 -18.69 -29.84
C ALA A 630 24.03 -19.66 -30.53
N THR A 631 22.79 -19.21 -30.83
CA THR A 631 21.83 -20.00 -31.61
C THR A 631 22.09 -19.89 -33.11
N LEU A 632 22.53 -18.73 -33.59
CA LEU A 632 22.91 -18.48 -34.99
C LEU A 632 24.20 -19.23 -35.38
N GLU A 633 25.20 -19.30 -34.51
CA GLU A 633 26.44 -20.06 -34.75
C GLU A 633 26.21 -21.57 -34.77
N ASN A 634 25.18 -22.08 -34.08
CA ASN A 634 24.82 -23.50 -34.06
C ASN A 634 23.84 -23.91 -35.18
N THR A 635 23.49 -23.01 -36.11
CA THR A 635 22.54 -23.30 -37.20
C THR A 635 23.17 -23.13 -38.58
N THR A 636 24.09 -24.02 -38.95
CA THR A 636 24.57 -24.24 -40.33
C THR A 636 23.76 -25.34 -41.04
N LEU A 637 22.43 -25.18 -41.14
CA LEU A 637 21.54 -25.96 -42.03
C LEU A 637 20.35 -25.10 -42.49
N PRO A 638 19.76 -25.33 -43.69
CA PRO A 638 19.09 -24.27 -44.46
C PRO A 638 17.70 -23.86 -43.95
N ALA A 639 17.39 -22.60 -44.24
CA ALA A 639 16.28 -21.81 -43.72
C ALA A 639 14.87 -22.33 -44.01
N ARG A 640 13.93 -22.01 -43.11
CA ARG A 640 12.48 -22.01 -43.36
C ARG A 640 11.93 -20.62 -43.03
N PRO A 641 11.09 -20.00 -43.89
CA PRO A 641 10.66 -18.62 -43.68
C PRO A 641 9.56 -18.54 -42.63
N LEU A 642 9.73 -17.69 -41.61
CA LEU A 642 8.67 -17.27 -40.70
C LEU A 642 8.32 -15.81 -40.99
N SER A 643 7.18 -15.63 -41.63
CA SER A 643 6.51 -14.37 -41.89
C SER A 643 5.78 -13.88 -40.62
N ILE A 644 6.38 -12.94 -39.88
CA ILE A 644 5.64 -12.05 -38.98
C ILE A 644 6.31 -10.66 -39.06
N PRO A 645 5.60 -9.60 -39.45
CA PRO A 645 6.18 -8.26 -39.45
C PRO A 645 6.34 -7.77 -38.00
N PRO A 646 7.41 -7.00 -37.70
CA PRO A 646 7.58 -6.43 -36.36
C PRO A 646 6.50 -5.37 -36.09
N PRO A 647 5.94 -5.30 -34.87
CA PRO A 647 5.05 -4.21 -34.49
C PRO A 647 5.86 -2.90 -34.41
N THR A 648 5.49 -1.95 -35.26
CA THR A 648 5.96 -0.56 -35.25
C THR A 648 5.47 0.17 -34.00
N GLY A 649 6.39 0.51 -33.09
CA GLY A 649 6.13 1.37 -31.94
C GLY A 649 7.40 1.55 -31.12
N THR A 650 7.89 2.79 -31.01
CA THR A 650 9.18 3.18 -30.40
C THR A 650 9.20 3.16 -28.86
N ASP A 651 8.14 2.71 -28.19
CA ASP A 651 8.04 2.65 -26.72
C ASP A 651 7.95 1.20 -26.23
N GLN A 652 9.09 0.51 -26.14
CA GLN A 652 9.18 -0.78 -25.44
C GLN A 652 9.77 -0.60 -24.03
N SER A 653 8.92 -0.28 -23.06
CA SER A 653 9.23 -0.49 -21.64
C SER A 653 8.93 -1.95 -21.27
N LEU A 654 9.96 -2.73 -20.95
CA LEU A 654 9.81 -4.14 -20.60
C LEU A 654 9.23 -4.33 -19.16
N PRO A 655 8.45 -5.40 -18.93
CA PRO A 655 7.84 -5.77 -17.64
C PRO A 655 8.79 -5.71 -16.43
N VAL A 656 8.29 -5.24 -15.27
CA VAL A 656 8.98 -5.13 -13.96
C VAL A 656 9.62 -6.46 -13.55
N ASP A 657 8.91 -7.58 -13.75
CA ASP A 657 9.39 -8.90 -13.36
C ASP A 657 8.96 -9.98 -14.35
N MET A 658 9.75 -10.16 -15.40
CA MET A 658 9.71 -11.42 -16.16
C MET A 658 10.44 -12.56 -15.44
N ASP A 659 11.10 -12.34 -14.30
CA ASP A 659 11.69 -13.44 -13.52
C ASP A 659 10.59 -14.34 -12.92
N ALA A 660 9.48 -13.73 -12.49
CA ALA A 660 8.27 -14.46 -12.08
C ALA A 660 7.61 -15.17 -13.28
N GLU A 661 7.46 -14.49 -14.44
CA GLU A 661 6.91 -15.12 -15.65
C GLU A 661 7.82 -16.20 -16.23
N THR A 662 9.15 -16.06 -16.18
CA THR A 662 10.09 -17.11 -16.64
C THR A 662 10.13 -18.28 -15.67
N ALA A 663 10.02 -18.05 -14.36
CA ALA A 663 9.83 -19.13 -13.37
C ALA A 663 8.50 -19.87 -13.57
N HIS A 664 7.42 -19.13 -13.82
CA HIS A 664 6.09 -19.70 -14.08
C HIS A 664 6.01 -20.42 -15.43
N ALA A 665 6.65 -19.89 -16.48
CA ALA A 665 6.78 -20.53 -17.79
C ALA A 665 7.70 -21.75 -17.75
N ALA A 666 8.78 -21.72 -16.96
CA ALA A 666 9.67 -22.87 -16.74
C ALA A 666 8.95 -23.99 -15.96
N GLY A 667 8.12 -23.65 -14.98
CA GLY A 667 7.25 -24.61 -14.27
C GLY A 667 6.19 -25.24 -15.17
N SER A 668 5.57 -24.45 -16.05
CA SER A 668 4.60 -24.93 -17.03
C SER A 668 5.23 -25.85 -18.09
N ARG A 669 6.46 -25.55 -18.56
CA ARG A 669 7.18 -26.42 -19.50
C ARG A 669 7.60 -27.76 -18.89
N LYS A 670 7.90 -27.81 -17.58
CA LYS A 670 8.23 -29.07 -16.88
C LYS A 670 7.01 -30.01 -16.75
N SER A 671 5.77 -29.49 -16.65
CA SER A 671 4.58 -30.35 -16.62
C SER A 671 4.20 -30.91 -18.00
N VAL A 672 4.46 -30.15 -19.08
CA VAL A 672 4.22 -30.60 -20.47
C VAL A 672 5.26 -31.65 -20.90
N ARG A 673 6.53 -31.50 -20.50
CA ARG A 673 7.59 -32.46 -20.85
C ARG A 673 7.42 -33.82 -20.15
N ARG A 674 6.71 -33.88 -19.02
CA ARG A 674 6.39 -35.15 -18.31
C ARG A 674 5.24 -35.94 -18.95
N ARG A 675 4.53 -35.42 -19.95
CA ARG A 675 3.41 -36.08 -20.63
C ARG A 675 3.73 -36.71 -21.98
N HIS A 676 4.96 -36.61 -22.48
CA HIS A 676 5.33 -37.09 -23.84
C HIS A 676 6.34 -38.25 -23.89
N HIS A 677 6.50 -39.03 -22.82
CA HIS A 677 7.21 -40.31 -22.90
C HIS A 677 6.34 -41.45 -22.39
N SER A 678 5.47 -41.95 -23.27
CA SER A 678 4.94 -43.32 -23.18
C SER A 678 4.34 -43.73 -24.52
N SER A 679 5.14 -44.39 -25.37
CA SER A 679 4.67 -45.43 -26.30
C SER A 679 5.84 -45.98 -27.11
N ALA A 680 6.38 -47.14 -26.71
CA ALA A 680 7.01 -48.07 -27.63
C ALA A 680 6.93 -49.48 -27.03
N THR A 681 6.10 -50.31 -27.66
CA THR A 681 5.92 -51.74 -27.44
C THR A 681 7.06 -52.54 -28.07
N GLY A 682 7.53 -53.59 -27.40
CA GLY A 682 8.45 -54.57 -27.96
C GLY A 682 8.55 -55.83 -27.08
N HIS A 683 8.01 -56.94 -27.60
CA HIS A 683 8.05 -58.31 -27.06
C HIS A 683 9.49 -58.85 -26.89
N LEU A 684 9.74 -59.68 -25.85
CA LEU A 684 10.32 -61.04 -25.94
C LEU A 684 10.50 -61.69 -24.54
N THR A 685 10.48 -63.03 -24.56
CA THR A 685 10.29 -64.06 -23.52
C THR A 685 11.58 -64.49 -22.76
N PRO A 686 11.50 -65.40 -21.74
CA PRO A 686 12.35 -65.40 -20.53
C PRO A 686 13.35 -66.57 -20.38
N ARG A 687 14.33 -66.43 -19.46
CA ARG A 687 15.12 -67.45 -18.67
C ARG A 687 16.40 -66.77 -18.13
N SER A 688 17.07 -67.10 -17.02
CA SER A 688 16.89 -68.01 -15.89
C SER A 688 17.89 -67.62 -14.77
N GLU A 689 17.53 -67.91 -13.52
CA GLU A 689 18.37 -68.33 -12.36
C GLU A 689 19.36 -67.40 -11.62
N GLY A 690 19.20 -67.43 -10.29
CA GLY A 690 20.23 -67.33 -9.23
C GLY A 690 20.38 -65.93 -8.62
N GLY A 691 20.10 -65.62 -7.35
CA GLY A 691 19.92 -66.43 -6.14
C GLY A 691 20.73 -65.78 -5.00
N ARG A 692 20.04 -65.46 -3.88
CA ARG A 692 20.53 -64.97 -2.56
C ARG A 692 20.97 -63.48 -2.51
N GLY A 693 20.58 -62.65 -1.55
CA GLY A 693 19.73 -62.79 -0.36
C GLY A 693 20.07 -61.69 0.65
N ILE A 694 19.04 -61.21 1.38
CA ILE A 694 19.09 -60.53 2.71
C ILE A 694 19.54 -59.05 2.68
N SER A 695 18.85 -58.04 3.25
CA SER A 695 17.72 -57.94 4.19
C SER A 695 16.99 -56.60 4.04
N SER A 696 15.68 -56.60 4.29
CA SER A 696 14.85 -55.45 4.62
C SER A 696 13.67 -55.92 5.47
N SER A 697 13.29 -55.18 6.51
CA SER A 697 11.91 -54.98 7.02
C SER A 697 11.98 -54.32 8.40
N ASN A 698 11.26 -53.23 8.71
CA ASN A 698 9.82 -53.15 9.02
C ASN A 698 9.37 -54.28 9.97
N ASN A 699 8.56 -54.10 11.01
CA ASN A 699 7.28 -53.41 10.98
C ASN A 699 6.64 -53.36 12.40
N SER A 700 5.72 -52.40 12.56
CA SER A 700 4.39 -52.49 13.22
C SER A 700 4.19 -52.80 14.73
N SER A 701 3.17 -52.08 15.21
CA SER A 701 2.37 -52.06 16.43
C SER A 701 1.56 -53.31 16.79
N ASP A 702 1.28 -53.49 18.11
CA ASP A 702 -0.04 -53.74 18.75
C ASP A 702 0.19 -53.95 20.28
N ARG A 703 -0.42 -53.19 21.22
CA ARG A 703 -1.76 -53.23 21.86
C ARG A 703 -2.01 -54.34 22.92
N ILE A 704 -2.37 -53.88 24.15
CA ILE A 704 -3.35 -54.42 25.16
C ILE A 704 -2.84 -55.02 26.51
N SER A 705 -2.99 -54.21 27.59
CA SER A 705 -3.50 -54.40 29.00
C SER A 705 -3.03 -55.58 29.92
N ILE A 706 -2.95 -55.50 31.28
CA ILE A 706 -4.00 -55.28 32.33
C ILE A 706 -3.38 -55.09 33.77
N ALA A 707 -4.08 -54.29 34.62
CA ALA A 707 -4.20 -54.24 36.12
C ALA A 707 -2.99 -53.84 37.02
N SER A 708 -3.14 -53.19 38.20
CA SER A 708 -4.25 -52.99 39.17
C SER A 708 -4.08 -51.75 40.09
N THR A 709 -5.21 -51.19 40.53
CA THR A 709 -5.56 -50.06 41.46
C THR A 709 -5.28 -50.35 42.97
N PRO A 710 -5.65 -49.55 44.04
CA PRO A 710 -6.66 -48.44 44.12
C PRO A 710 -6.51 -47.24 45.15
N ASN A 711 -7.38 -46.22 44.95
CA ASN A 711 -8.22 -45.39 45.87
C ASN A 711 -7.64 -44.61 47.08
N GLY A 712 -8.18 -43.44 47.52
CA GLY A 712 -9.37 -42.65 47.16
C GLY A 712 -9.56 -41.40 48.09
N ARG A 713 -10.08 -40.27 47.54
CA ARG A 713 -11.35 -39.53 47.85
C ARG A 713 -11.50 -38.90 49.27
N THR A 714 -11.97 -37.66 49.46
CA THR A 714 -13.35 -37.14 49.21
C THR A 714 -13.49 -35.59 49.14
N ASP A 715 -14.50 -35.11 48.40
CA ASP A 715 -15.16 -33.76 48.33
C ASP A 715 -16.08 -33.44 49.57
N PRO A 716 -16.98 -32.40 49.65
CA PRO A 716 -17.04 -30.98 49.19
C PRO A 716 -17.69 -29.96 50.21
N MET A 717 -17.87 -28.68 49.78
CA MET A 717 -19.01 -27.74 50.03
C MET A 717 -19.16 -26.85 51.31
N VAL A 718 -19.43 -25.54 51.04
CA VAL A 718 -20.48 -24.64 51.63
C VAL A 718 -20.19 -23.63 52.78
N ASN A 719 -20.55 -22.36 52.49
CA ASN A 719 -21.05 -21.20 53.29
C ASN A 719 -20.22 -20.44 54.36
N LYS A 720 -20.05 -19.12 54.08
CA LYS A 720 -20.66 -17.95 54.77
C LYS A 720 -20.35 -17.74 56.27
N VAL A 721 -19.78 -16.58 56.63
CA VAL A 721 -20.40 -15.51 57.45
C VAL A 721 -19.37 -14.42 57.79
N SER A 722 -19.93 -13.22 57.97
CA SER A 722 -19.40 -11.90 58.27
C SER A 722 -18.53 -11.77 59.53
N ASN A 723 -17.75 -10.68 59.60
CA ASN A 723 -17.92 -9.63 60.63
C ASN A 723 -17.11 -8.38 60.26
N GLY A 724 -17.72 -7.22 60.48
CA GLY A 724 -17.12 -5.89 60.41
C GLY A 724 -16.92 -5.28 61.80
N ASP A 725 -16.62 -3.97 61.77
CA ASP A 725 -16.61 -2.96 62.85
C ASP A 725 -15.33 -2.98 63.72
N ASP A 726 -14.59 -1.90 64.04
CA ASP A 726 -14.82 -0.44 64.06
C ASP A 726 -13.48 0.38 64.13
N PHE A 727 -13.43 1.52 63.40
CA PHE A 727 -12.90 2.91 63.69
C PHE A 727 -11.59 3.22 64.52
N PRO A 728 -11.07 4.50 64.61
CA PRO A 728 -11.26 5.76 63.82
C PRO A 728 -10.01 6.67 63.53
N SER A 729 -10.20 7.65 62.62
CA SER A 729 -9.68 9.06 62.58
C SER A 729 -8.16 9.33 62.41
N GLY A 730 -7.65 10.41 61.79
CA GLY A 730 -8.24 11.60 61.17
C GLY A 730 -7.14 12.65 60.84
N TYR A 731 -7.31 13.28 59.67
CA TYR A 731 -7.01 14.67 59.28
C TYR A 731 -5.59 15.31 59.27
N MET A 732 -5.37 15.99 58.13
CA MET A 732 -4.27 16.85 57.72
C MET A 732 -4.08 18.11 58.55
N SER A 733 -2.83 18.61 58.59
CA SER A 733 -2.56 20.05 58.66
C SER A 733 -1.18 20.44 58.11
N ARG A 734 -1.22 21.36 57.13
CA ARG A 734 -0.36 22.55 56.89
C ARG A 734 1.17 22.41 56.84
N LEU A 735 1.78 23.06 55.84
CA LEU A 735 2.90 24.00 56.05
C LEU A 735 3.17 24.87 54.79
N LEU A 736 3.07 26.18 54.97
CA LEU A 736 3.64 27.26 54.15
C LEU A 736 4.67 27.98 55.03
N ALA A 737 5.90 28.21 54.55
CA ALA A 737 6.70 29.44 54.79
C ALA A 737 8.12 29.33 54.19
N ARG A 738 8.56 30.47 53.64
CA ARG A 738 9.87 30.88 53.05
C ARG A 738 10.96 31.14 54.15
N PRO A 739 12.23 31.58 53.91
CA PRO A 739 12.81 32.33 52.76
C PRO A 739 14.30 32.08 52.35
N PHE A 740 14.74 32.84 51.32
CA PHE A 740 16.07 32.97 50.65
C PHE A 740 17.21 33.56 51.52
N PRO A 741 18.53 33.42 51.16
CA PRO A 741 19.27 34.40 50.30
C PRO A 741 20.41 33.78 49.40
N SER A 742 20.61 34.24 48.15
CA SER A 742 21.62 35.19 47.58
C SER A 742 22.98 34.62 47.09
N THR A 743 23.24 34.78 45.78
CA THR A 743 24.53 35.03 45.05
C THR A 743 25.77 34.15 45.23
N LEU A 744 26.26 33.53 44.14
CA LEU A 744 27.65 33.63 43.62
C LEU A 744 27.82 32.91 42.25
N GLN A 745 28.74 33.45 41.44
CA GLN A 745 29.08 33.03 40.07
C GLN A 745 30.15 31.92 40.02
N LEU A 746 30.34 31.37 38.80
CA LEU A 746 31.49 30.63 38.24
C LEU A 746 31.62 29.14 38.58
N LYS A 747 31.53 28.26 37.57
CA LYS A 747 32.65 27.72 36.77
C LYS A 747 32.29 26.33 36.19
N GLU A 748 32.76 26.07 34.97
CA GLU A 748 32.74 24.78 34.28
C GLU A 748 33.37 23.65 35.12
N ASN A 749 32.81 22.44 35.03
CA ASN A 749 33.54 21.23 34.66
C ASN A 749 32.61 20.03 34.40
N GLU A 750 33.06 19.21 33.46
CA GLU A 750 32.61 17.87 33.12
C GLU A 750 32.68 16.91 34.32
N MET A 751 31.71 15.98 34.44
CA MET A 751 31.96 14.53 34.44
C MET A 751 30.65 13.74 34.63
N ASP A 752 30.75 12.50 34.17
CA ASP A 752 29.78 11.43 34.06
C ASP A 752 29.04 11.09 35.37
N GLU A 753 27.81 10.58 35.26
CA GLU A 753 27.51 9.28 35.87
C GLU A 753 26.24 8.63 35.33
N GLU A 754 26.29 7.31 35.42
CA GLU A 754 25.39 6.28 34.94
C GLU A 754 24.02 6.27 35.64
N GLY A 755 23.11 5.52 35.04
CA GLY A 755 21.69 5.54 35.35
C GLY A 755 21.25 4.75 36.57
N TRP A 756 20.00 5.00 36.94
CA TRP A 756 19.16 4.06 37.65
C TRP A 756 17.95 3.75 36.80
N SER A 757 17.90 2.50 36.36
CA SER A 757 16.73 1.77 35.90
C SER A 757 15.77 1.50 37.06
N SER A 758 14.47 1.68 36.82
CA SER A 758 13.47 0.77 37.39
C SER A 758 12.46 0.43 36.31
N GLU A 759 12.50 -0.85 35.98
CA GLU A 759 11.60 -1.58 35.09
C GLU A 759 10.23 -1.81 35.75
N SER A 760 9.20 -1.87 34.93
CA SER A 760 8.11 -2.86 34.94
C SER A 760 7.26 -2.54 33.71
N SER A 761 7.61 -3.08 32.55
CA SER A 761 7.21 -4.42 32.07
C SER A 761 5.71 -4.68 32.22
N PHE A 762 5.00 -4.76 31.08
CA PHE A 762 4.54 -6.04 30.59
C PHE A 762 4.16 -5.92 29.11
N ASP A 763 4.94 -6.64 28.32
CA ASP A 763 4.82 -7.01 26.92
C ASP A 763 3.63 -8.01 26.73
N ASP A 764 3.30 -8.58 25.57
CA ASP A 764 4.02 -8.76 24.31
C ASP A 764 3.01 -9.23 23.23
N ASP A 765 3.41 -9.08 21.97
CA ASP A 765 3.24 -10.09 20.91
C ASP A 765 3.94 -9.58 19.64
N LEU A 766 5.27 -9.47 19.75
CA LEU A 766 6.21 -9.41 18.63
C LEU A 766 7.30 -10.46 18.87
N ALA A 767 7.13 -11.66 18.33
CA ALA A 767 8.27 -12.56 18.11
C ALA A 767 8.01 -13.52 16.95
N ALA A 768 8.83 -13.37 15.90
CA ALA A 768 9.44 -14.48 15.17
C ALA A 768 10.43 -13.89 14.15
N MET A 769 11.61 -13.50 14.60
CA MET A 769 12.86 -13.66 13.86
C MET A 769 14.02 -13.33 14.81
N ASP A 770 14.61 -14.36 15.39
CA ASP A 770 16.06 -14.45 15.59
C ASP A 770 16.42 -15.89 15.95
N ASP A 771 17.37 -16.45 15.20
CA ASP A 771 18.41 -17.29 15.78
C ASP A 771 19.53 -17.46 14.74
N TYR A 772 20.67 -16.81 15.01
CA TYR A 772 21.93 -17.50 15.28
C TYR A 772 23.00 -16.46 15.68
N ARG A 773 23.37 -16.47 16.96
CA ARG A 773 24.53 -15.76 17.53
C ARG A 773 25.75 -16.70 17.64
N ARG A 774 26.90 -16.15 17.26
CA ARG A 774 28.28 -16.32 17.79
C ARG A 774 28.98 -17.70 17.76
N GLN A 775 30.10 -17.74 17.03
CA GLN A 775 31.40 -18.15 17.56
C GLN A 775 32.48 -17.14 17.12
N PRO A 776 33.53 -16.88 17.92
CA PRO A 776 34.70 -16.12 17.48
C PRO A 776 35.78 -17.09 16.96
N SER A 777 36.32 -16.84 15.77
CA SER A 777 37.56 -17.48 15.32
C SER A 777 38.60 -16.43 14.95
N HIS A 778 39.76 -16.57 15.59
CA HIS A 778 41.01 -15.93 15.24
C HIS A 778 41.34 -16.15 13.76
N SER A 779 41.72 -15.09 13.04
CA SER A 779 42.84 -15.14 12.10
C SER A 779 43.34 -13.73 11.79
N SER A 780 44.65 -13.64 11.88
CA SER A 780 45.57 -12.52 11.81
C SER A 780 45.66 -11.87 10.42
N LEU A 781 45.69 -10.53 10.39
CA LEU A 781 46.30 -9.73 9.32
C LEU A 781 47.39 -8.84 9.95
N PRO A 782 48.55 -8.67 9.29
CA PRO A 782 49.74 -8.07 9.91
C PRO A 782 49.68 -6.53 9.93
N PRO A 783 50.41 -5.87 10.85
CA PRO A 783 50.62 -4.44 10.80
C PRO A 783 51.65 -4.09 9.72
N ILE A 784 51.38 -3.03 8.97
CA ILE A 784 52.39 -2.36 8.14
C ILE A 784 53.14 -1.43 9.08
N GLU A 785 54.43 -1.71 9.28
CA GLU A 785 55.39 -0.88 10.00
C GLU A 785 55.63 0.42 9.20
N ASP A 786 55.30 1.56 9.82
CA ASP A 786 55.91 2.84 9.49
C ASP A 786 57.22 2.93 10.28
N GLY A 787 58.34 2.80 9.58
CA GLY A 787 59.69 3.07 10.08
C GLY A 787 60.17 4.41 9.55
N ASP A 788 60.57 5.28 10.49
CA ASP A 788 61.22 6.56 10.28
C ASP A 788 62.48 6.48 9.41
N GLU A 789 62.71 7.47 8.56
CA GLU A 789 64.06 8.06 8.45
C GLU A 789 63.99 9.55 8.06
N LEU A 790 64.61 10.34 8.92
CA LEU A 790 64.81 11.78 8.86
C LEU A 790 65.84 12.14 7.78
N GLY A 791 65.54 13.18 7.01
CA GLY A 791 66.49 13.86 6.13
C GLY A 791 66.13 15.34 6.06
N HIS A 792 66.71 16.12 6.98
CA HIS A 792 66.83 17.57 6.86
C HIS A 792 67.54 17.93 5.56
N ASP A 793 67.00 18.89 4.82
CA ASP A 793 67.84 19.89 4.15
C ASP A 793 67.07 21.20 4.00
N GLU A 794 67.78 22.26 4.39
CA GLU A 794 67.44 23.66 4.25
C GLU A 794 67.19 24.00 2.76
N TRP A 795 66.50 25.12 2.49
CA TRP A 795 67.07 26.23 1.73
C TRP A 795 66.07 27.39 1.72
N SER A 796 66.60 28.54 2.11
CA SER A 796 66.01 29.86 2.04
C SER A 796 66.10 30.38 0.60
N GLY A 797 65.09 31.18 0.21
CA GLY A 797 64.97 31.84 -1.08
C GLY A 797 63.58 32.44 -1.25
#